data_AF-A0A4R6T290-F1
#
_entry.id   AF-A0A4R6T290-F1
#
_cell.length_a   1.000
_cell.length_b   1.000
_cell.length_c   1.000
_cell.angle_alpha   90.00
_cell.angle_beta   90.00
_cell.angle_gamma   90.00
#
_symmetry.space_group_name_H-M   'P 1'
#
loop_
_entity.id
_entity.type
_entity.pdbx_description
1 polymer ?
#
loop_
_entity_poly.entity_id
_entity_poly.type
_entity_poly.pdbx_seq_one_letter_code
_entity_poly.pdbx_strand_id
1 'polypeptide(L)'
;MNYPKNLRSLLLLLLVLGLGLASCSKKREGKPKVLVFSKTAGFYHESIPNGIAAIQKLGAENGFEVDTTKNAENINEENLAQYAAVIFVSTTGDVLNHYQEADFERYIQSGGGFVGIHAAADSEYDWGWYGRLVGGYFADHPGINDPHPNVQPGKITKTGEKHPSADFLPESWERTDEWYSYKKVNPNTKKLLMLDESSYQGGLDMGEHPIAWYHDFDGGRAWYTGGGHTKESFEEADFLKHLLAGILYAIGDNNQLDYSKAKSKRTPEENRFTKTTLSVGEFTEPTEMTVLPNLDILVAQRRGEIVHYNNATGELKEIVKLDVYWKAEVQGVNAEEGLMGLQKDPNFAQNNWIYAYYSPTGDKEINRLSRFKFVNGVWDMGSEQIILELYSQRNICCHTGGSIAFDAEGNLFLSTGDNSTPFNQPNSKYTLNGYAPLDGREGNKQWDARRSSGNSNDLRGKILRIKVAEDGSYTIPEGNLYPQGTEGTRPEIFVQGLRNPYRISVDQKTGFLYWGEVGPDANNDSLDVKGPRGYDEVNQARKAGHFGWPYTIGNNFSYREFNYETGEHGRAFDPAGPENNSPHNTGLKKLPPVEPAFIWYPYAVSPDFPQVGTGGRNAMAGPVYYSNMYPADTRIPDYFDGKFFIYDWIRGWIKVVTMQENGDFDKMEPFMPGTKFNALMDMEMGPDGKIYILEYGNGWFTKNPDAGLFRIDFNGGNRAPVVSSLTVDKTSGSNPLTVTFTATASDPEKDPMTYTWDLGNGETQTTQEPSLTYTYQTVGDFEIKVSAADPAGMQGSSLPVSVYSGNFAPEVKISIQGNQSFYFPGKKVAYSVSVSDQDDPNAGNDLSSLIVSADYLQGIDMAEADMGHKVMTEAMTGKALVQSLTCKTCHKESETSIGPAYTDVAKKYRERDRNYLLDKIRKGGGGVWGETAMPANPDLKAADANALVTYILSLRREQKPNLPASGSLDPTLGKTASPTGALVISSSYTDKGGENIKPLTGVSTLVLTSNSPSLALAREFAGYNKMVFNGQTLLTIPAETGSFAFPATDLTGIGSVSLNLAIQGEITKPLTFEIRQDSPTGPVVGQGAVNPGKGMEVPGMPIPMHMTSLQVTGGQDGQKHKLYFVSNAQGSDLGTAILIGITFNAK
;
A
#
# COMPACT_ATOMS: atom_id res chain seq x y z
N MET A 1 9.59 4.01 -84.67
CA MET A 1 8.49 3.04 -84.50
C MET A 1 7.38 3.73 -83.70
N ASN A 2 6.24 3.99 -84.35
CA ASN A 2 5.07 4.64 -83.74
C ASN A 2 4.19 3.57 -83.10
N TYR A 3 4.19 3.47 -81.77
CA TYR A 3 3.18 2.67 -81.09
C TYR A 3 1.83 3.42 -81.10
N PRO A 4 0.70 2.75 -81.39
CA PRO A 4 -0.62 3.39 -81.43
C PRO A 4 -0.98 3.98 -80.06
N LYS A 5 -1.60 5.18 -80.05
CA LYS A 5 -1.96 5.95 -78.84
C LYS A 5 -2.69 5.11 -77.77
N ASN A 6 -3.48 4.12 -78.18
CA ASN A 6 -4.23 3.25 -77.28
C ASN A 6 -3.35 2.33 -76.42
N LEU A 7 -2.16 1.94 -76.90
CA LEU A 7 -1.25 1.07 -76.16
C LEU A 7 -0.51 1.84 -75.05
N ARG A 8 -0.18 3.12 -75.29
CA ARG A 8 0.40 4.01 -74.26
C ARG A 8 -0.59 4.31 -73.15
N SER A 9 -1.86 4.56 -73.47
CA SER A 9 -2.92 4.78 -72.48
C SER A 9 -3.23 3.52 -71.67
N LEU A 10 -3.22 2.34 -72.28
CA LEU A 10 -3.41 1.06 -71.57
C LEU A 10 -2.22 0.74 -70.65
N LEU A 11 -0.99 0.99 -71.10
CA LEU A 11 0.21 0.85 -70.28
C LEU A 11 0.23 1.85 -69.12
N LEU A 12 -0.20 3.10 -69.32
CA LEU A 12 -0.34 4.07 -68.23
C LEU A 12 -1.43 3.65 -67.24
N LEU A 13 -2.56 3.14 -67.70
CA LEU A 13 -3.65 2.68 -66.84
C LEU A 13 -3.25 1.44 -66.03
N LEU A 14 -2.50 0.50 -66.64
CA LEU A 14 -1.93 -0.66 -65.96
C LEU A 14 -0.80 -0.27 -65.00
N LEU A 15 -0.03 0.77 -65.30
CA LEU A 15 0.98 1.32 -64.39
C LEU A 15 0.33 2.03 -63.20
N VAL A 16 -0.77 2.77 -63.41
CA VAL A 16 -1.53 3.46 -62.36
C VAL A 16 -2.35 2.47 -61.52
N LEU A 17 -2.94 1.42 -62.12
CA LEU A 17 -3.53 0.31 -61.35
C LEU A 17 -2.46 -0.49 -60.60
N GLY A 18 -1.28 -0.70 -61.20
CA GLY A 18 -0.15 -1.36 -60.56
C GLY A 18 0.43 -0.56 -59.40
N LEU A 19 0.50 0.77 -59.52
CA LEU A 19 0.89 1.69 -58.45
C LEU A 19 -0.20 1.84 -57.37
N GLY A 20 -1.48 1.79 -57.75
CA GLY A 20 -2.61 1.77 -56.81
C GLY A 20 -2.71 0.48 -56.00
N LEU A 21 -2.30 -0.66 -56.57
CA LEU A 21 -2.22 -1.96 -55.87
C LEU A 21 -0.94 -2.12 -55.05
N ALA A 22 0.18 -1.50 -55.48
CA ALA A 22 1.43 -1.50 -54.72
C ALA A 22 1.40 -0.55 -53.50
N SER A 23 0.54 0.48 -53.52
CA SER A 23 0.37 1.43 -52.40
C SER A 23 -0.50 0.92 -51.24
N CYS A 24 -0.91 -0.36 -51.26
CA CYS A 24 -1.68 -1.02 -50.18
C CYS A 24 -0.87 -2.08 -49.43
N SER A 25 0.45 -1.93 -49.34
CA SER A 25 1.26 -2.74 -48.42
C SER A 25 1.04 -2.25 -46.98
N LYS A 26 0.21 -2.96 -46.20
CA LYS A 26 0.07 -2.76 -44.73
C LYS A 26 1.29 -3.27 -43.94
N LYS A 27 2.38 -3.64 -44.60
CA LYS A 27 3.58 -4.21 -44.00
C LYS A 27 4.46 -3.11 -43.41
N ARG A 28 4.97 -3.32 -42.19
CA ARG A 28 5.93 -2.42 -41.53
C ARG A 28 7.25 -2.40 -42.32
N GLU A 29 7.86 -1.23 -42.46
CA GLU A 29 9.18 -1.11 -43.10
C GLU A 29 10.29 -1.72 -42.22
N GLY A 30 11.31 -2.30 -42.86
CA GLY A 30 12.45 -2.89 -42.17
C GLY A 30 12.23 -4.32 -41.67
N LYS A 31 13.16 -4.79 -40.83
CA LYS A 31 13.07 -6.09 -40.17
C LYS A 31 11.98 -6.05 -39.09
N PRO A 32 11.23 -7.13 -38.84
CA PRO A 32 10.35 -7.19 -37.68
C PRO A 32 11.15 -6.97 -36.40
N LYS A 33 10.61 -6.22 -35.44
CA LYS A 33 11.18 -6.08 -34.10
C LYS A 33 10.34 -6.86 -33.09
N VAL A 34 10.98 -7.49 -32.12
CA VAL A 34 10.30 -8.09 -30.96
C VAL A 34 10.85 -7.51 -29.66
N LEU A 35 9.97 -7.40 -28.65
CA LEU A 35 10.34 -6.95 -27.31
C LEU A 35 10.32 -8.14 -26.36
N VAL A 36 11.46 -8.46 -25.77
CA VAL A 36 11.58 -9.48 -24.71
C VAL A 36 11.37 -8.81 -23.36
N PHE A 37 10.32 -9.21 -22.66
CA PHE A 37 9.97 -8.76 -21.32
C PHE A 37 10.23 -9.86 -20.30
N SER A 38 10.97 -9.54 -19.23
CA SER A 38 11.43 -10.52 -18.23
C SER A 38 11.38 -9.99 -16.80
N LYS A 39 10.38 -9.18 -16.46
CA LYS A 39 10.15 -8.71 -15.09
C LYS A 39 9.56 -9.85 -14.25
N THR A 40 9.98 -9.94 -12.99
CA THR A 40 9.49 -10.92 -12.02
C THR A 40 9.12 -10.19 -10.73
N ALA A 41 7.87 -10.31 -10.31
CA ALA A 41 7.41 -9.93 -8.97
C ALA A 41 7.39 -11.13 -8.00
N GLY A 42 7.42 -12.36 -8.54
CA GLY A 42 7.54 -13.62 -7.81
C GLY A 42 8.92 -14.26 -7.95
N PHE A 43 8.95 -15.57 -8.23
CA PHE A 43 10.18 -16.33 -8.36
C PHE A 43 11.01 -15.88 -9.59
N TYR A 44 12.34 -15.85 -9.44
CA TYR A 44 13.25 -15.53 -10.53
C TYR A 44 13.90 -16.80 -11.07
N HIS A 45 13.65 -17.13 -12.34
CA HIS A 45 14.24 -18.29 -13.00
C HIS A 45 15.67 -17.99 -13.49
N GLU A 46 16.63 -18.86 -13.14
CA GLU A 46 18.03 -18.72 -13.57
C GLU A 46 18.21 -18.82 -15.10
N SER A 47 17.23 -19.37 -15.81
CA SER A 47 17.26 -19.52 -17.27
C SER A 47 16.93 -18.24 -18.04
N ILE A 48 16.42 -17.19 -17.40
CA ILE A 48 16.04 -15.93 -18.06
C ILE A 48 17.18 -15.36 -18.93
N PRO A 49 18.44 -15.23 -18.45
CA PRO A 49 19.55 -14.75 -19.28
C PRO A 49 19.84 -15.66 -20.49
N ASN A 50 19.70 -16.98 -20.33
CA ASN A 50 19.90 -17.94 -21.41
C ASN A 50 18.80 -17.81 -22.47
N GLY A 51 17.54 -17.66 -22.05
CA GLY A 51 16.42 -17.43 -22.95
C GLY A 51 16.56 -16.14 -23.75
N ILE A 52 16.94 -15.04 -23.09
CA ILE A 52 17.22 -13.76 -23.77
C ILE A 52 18.34 -13.93 -24.81
N ALA A 53 19.46 -14.54 -24.43
CA ALA A 53 20.60 -14.74 -25.33
C ALA A 53 20.23 -15.62 -26.53
N ALA A 54 19.46 -16.69 -26.31
CA ALA A 54 18.98 -17.56 -27.38
C ALA A 54 18.05 -16.81 -28.35
N ILE A 55 17.10 -16.02 -27.86
CA ILE A 55 16.19 -15.24 -28.71
C ILE A 55 16.95 -14.18 -29.52
N GLN A 56 17.92 -13.49 -28.92
CA GLN A 56 18.79 -12.53 -29.63
C GLN A 56 19.56 -13.21 -30.76
N LYS A 57 20.13 -14.40 -30.50
CA LYS A 57 20.80 -15.21 -31.51
C LYS A 57 19.84 -15.61 -32.63
N LEU A 58 18.65 -16.11 -32.29
CA LEU A 58 17.62 -16.47 -33.27
C LEU A 58 17.22 -15.28 -34.14
N GLY A 59 17.07 -14.09 -33.56
CA GLY A 59 16.78 -12.86 -34.30
C GLY A 59 17.88 -12.48 -35.29
N ALA A 60 19.14 -12.50 -34.82
CA ALA A 60 20.30 -12.23 -35.66
C ALA A 60 20.41 -13.21 -36.85
N GLU A 61 20.10 -14.49 -36.64
CA GLU A 61 20.17 -15.56 -37.65
C GLU A 61 18.96 -15.59 -38.61
N ASN A 62 17.79 -15.11 -38.17
CA ASN A 62 16.52 -15.28 -38.91
C ASN A 62 15.84 -13.96 -39.32
N GLY A 63 16.52 -12.83 -39.18
CA GLY A 63 16.11 -11.58 -39.81
C GLY A 63 15.07 -10.76 -39.06
N PHE A 64 15.04 -10.84 -37.72
CA PHE A 64 14.26 -9.94 -36.85
C PHE A 64 15.15 -9.35 -35.75
N GLU A 65 14.80 -8.15 -35.28
CA GLU A 65 15.52 -7.44 -34.22
C GLU A 65 14.92 -7.74 -32.85
N VAL A 66 15.74 -7.73 -31.81
CA VAL A 66 15.35 -8.10 -30.45
C VAL A 66 15.78 -7.02 -29.48
N ASP A 67 14.81 -6.32 -28.91
CA ASP A 67 15.01 -5.43 -27.76
C ASP A 67 14.61 -6.16 -26.48
N THR A 68 15.20 -5.78 -25.35
CA THR A 68 14.94 -6.43 -24.06
C THR A 68 14.62 -5.41 -22.99
N THR A 69 13.72 -5.75 -22.07
CA THR A 69 13.43 -4.91 -20.93
C THR A 69 12.92 -5.67 -19.72
N LYS A 70 13.23 -5.14 -18.54
CA LYS A 70 12.63 -5.50 -17.25
C LYS A 70 11.73 -4.39 -16.71
N ASN A 71 11.66 -3.26 -17.43
CA ASN A 71 10.90 -2.10 -17.00
C ASN A 71 9.48 -2.18 -17.58
N ALA A 72 8.48 -2.34 -16.71
CA ALA A 72 7.08 -2.40 -17.10
C ALA A 72 6.60 -1.07 -17.74
N GLU A 73 7.25 0.06 -17.44
CA GLU A 73 6.94 1.34 -18.08
C GLU A 73 7.15 1.35 -19.60
N ASN A 74 7.85 0.35 -20.15
CA ASN A 74 7.99 0.17 -21.60
C ASN A 74 6.80 -0.58 -22.24
N ILE A 75 5.87 -1.10 -21.43
CA ILE A 75 4.63 -1.74 -21.90
C ILE A 75 3.55 -0.65 -21.98
N ASN A 76 3.70 0.21 -22.98
CA ASN A 76 2.76 1.30 -23.31
C ASN A 76 2.57 1.38 -24.83
N GLU A 77 1.46 1.96 -25.28
CA GLU A 77 1.10 2.03 -26.70
C GLU A 77 2.20 2.67 -27.56
N GLU A 78 2.78 3.78 -27.11
CA GLU A 78 3.77 4.55 -27.86
C GLU A 78 5.04 3.74 -28.16
N ASN A 79 5.52 2.99 -27.16
CA ASN A 79 6.68 2.11 -27.33
C ASN A 79 6.31 0.82 -28.08
N LEU A 80 5.15 0.23 -27.79
CA LEU A 80 4.73 -1.05 -28.37
C LEU A 80 4.43 -0.98 -29.87
N ALA A 81 4.08 0.21 -30.39
CA ALA A 81 3.79 0.45 -31.80
C ALA A 81 4.87 -0.03 -32.78
N GLN A 82 6.13 -0.11 -32.35
CA GLN A 82 7.26 -0.54 -33.18
C GLN A 82 7.45 -2.07 -33.25
N TYR A 83 6.85 -2.83 -32.33
CA TYR A 83 7.10 -4.27 -32.20
C TYR A 83 6.03 -5.10 -32.91
N ALA A 84 6.45 -6.18 -33.57
CA ALA A 84 5.55 -7.16 -34.18
C ALA A 84 5.06 -8.18 -33.16
N ALA A 85 5.89 -8.52 -32.17
CA ALA A 85 5.52 -9.38 -31.06
C ALA A 85 6.19 -8.95 -29.75
N VAL A 86 5.53 -9.23 -28.63
CA VAL A 86 6.08 -9.14 -27.28
C VAL A 86 6.22 -10.55 -26.71
N ILE A 87 7.40 -10.83 -26.13
CA ILE A 87 7.78 -12.15 -25.62
C ILE A 87 7.93 -12.05 -24.11
N PHE A 88 7.13 -12.78 -23.36
CA PHE A 88 7.26 -12.92 -21.91
C PHE A 88 8.12 -14.14 -21.62
N VAL A 89 9.34 -13.90 -21.12
CA VAL A 89 10.32 -14.96 -20.81
C VAL A 89 10.36 -15.16 -19.32
N SER A 90 9.67 -16.20 -18.84
CA SER A 90 9.60 -16.59 -17.43
C SER A 90 9.31 -15.41 -16.50
N THR A 91 8.34 -14.57 -16.85
CA THR A 91 7.78 -13.56 -15.94
C THR A 91 7.07 -14.26 -14.79
N THR A 92 6.95 -13.63 -13.61
CA THR A 92 6.22 -14.24 -12.47
C THR A 92 5.52 -13.18 -11.64
N GLY A 93 4.32 -13.49 -11.13
CA GLY A 93 3.50 -12.60 -10.31
C GLY A 93 2.80 -11.47 -11.08
N ASP A 94 2.41 -10.43 -10.36
CA ASP A 94 1.79 -9.21 -10.89
C ASP A 94 2.87 -8.23 -11.38
N VAL A 95 3.05 -8.13 -12.70
CA VAL A 95 4.19 -7.45 -13.33
C VAL A 95 3.79 -6.18 -14.09
N LEU A 96 2.52 -6.03 -14.45
CA LEU A 96 1.94 -4.86 -15.09
C LEU A 96 0.90 -4.20 -14.19
N ASN A 97 0.84 -2.86 -14.19
CA ASN A 97 -0.26 -2.16 -13.54
C ASN A 97 -1.43 -1.95 -14.51
N HIS A 98 -2.58 -1.56 -13.98
CA HIS A 98 -3.80 -1.34 -14.76
C HIS A 98 -3.70 -0.35 -15.94
N TYR A 99 -2.72 0.57 -15.97
CA TYR A 99 -2.46 1.42 -17.15
C TYR A 99 -1.77 0.60 -18.26
N GLN A 100 -0.73 -0.15 -17.89
CA GLN A 100 0.06 -1.00 -18.78
C GLN A 100 -0.77 -2.17 -19.32
N GLU A 101 -1.63 -2.76 -18.48
CA GLU A 101 -2.59 -3.78 -18.90
C GLU A 101 -3.50 -3.26 -20.02
N ALA A 102 -4.12 -2.08 -19.86
CA ALA A 102 -4.99 -1.49 -20.87
C ALA A 102 -4.25 -1.23 -22.19
N ASP A 103 -3.02 -0.72 -22.14
CA ASP A 103 -2.20 -0.50 -23.33
C ASP A 103 -1.77 -1.82 -23.99
N PHE A 104 -1.56 -2.88 -23.21
CA PHE A 104 -1.24 -4.21 -23.74
C PHE A 104 -2.45 -4.88 -24.40
N GLU A 105 -3.67 -4.73 -23.86
CA GLU A 105 -4.91 -5.15 -24.54
C GLU A 105 -5.02 -4.47 -25.90
N ARG A 106 -4.82 -3.15 -25.93
CA ARG A 106 -4.88 -2.35 -27.15
C ARG A 106 -3.81 -2.79 -28.16
N TYR A 107 -2.60 -3.09 -27.70
CA TYR A 107 -1.53 -3.64 -28.53
C TYR A 107 -1.96 -4.96 -29.22
N ILE A 108 -2.49 -5.92 -28.47
CA ILE A 108 -2.97 -7.19 -29.06
C ILE A 108 -4.14 -6.94 -30.01
N GLN A 109 -5.11 -6.10 -29.63
CA GLN A 109 -6.27 -5.75 -30.46
C GLN A 109 -5.92 -5.04 -31.76
N SER A 110 -4.81 -4.30 -31.77
CA SER A 110 -4.28 -3.64 -32.96
C SER A 110 -3.60 -4.61 -33.95
N GLY A 111 -3.40 -5.88 -33.56
CA GLY A 111 -2.79 -6.94 -34.36
C GLY A 111 -1.43 -7.43 -33.87
N GLY A 112 -1.00 -7.01 -32.67
CA GLY A 112 0.26 -7.42 -32.05
C GLY A 112 0.33 -8.92 -31.72
N GLY A 113 1.53 -9.47 -31.73
CA GLY A 113 1.80 -10.87 -31.38
C GLY A 113 2.23 -11.03 -29.91
N PHE A 114 1.87 -12.16 -29.31
CA PHE A 114 2.29 -12.56 -27.98
C PHE A 114 2.97 -13.93 -27.99
N VAL A 115 4.08 -14.04 -27.26
CA VAL A 115 4.79 -15.30 -27.00
C VAL A 115 4.98 -15.44 -25.49
N GLY A 116 4.41 -16.47 -24.90
CA GLY A 116 4.66 -16.84 -23.50
C GLY A 116 5.60 -18.04 -23.39
N ILE A 117 6.62 -17.93 -22.55
CA ILE A 117 7.59 -19.01 -22.29
C ILE A 117 7.57 -19.38 -20.82
N HIS A 118 7.37 -20.66 -20.54
CA HIS A 118 7.42 -21.28 -19.22
C HIS A 118 6.57 -20.52 -18.19
N ALA A 119 7.21 -19.73 -17.31
CA ALA A 119 6.54 -19.04 -16.23
C ALA A 119 5.70 -17.83 -16.65
N ALA A 120 5.63 -17.48 -17.94
CA ALA A 120 4.62 -16.55 -18.43
C ALA A 120 3.18 -16.92 -18.00
N ALA A 121 2.88 -18.21 -17.77
CA ALA A 121 1.61 -18.67 -17.20
C ALA A 121 1.47 -18.46 -15.67
N ASP A 122 2.58 -18.22 -14.96
CA ASP A 122 2.68 -17.86 -13.54
C ASP A 122 2.67 -16.32 -13.35
N SER A 123 1.95 -15.59 -14.21
CA SER A 123 1.88 -14.11 -14.17
C SER A 123 0.43 -13.64 -14.29
N GLU A 124 0.14 -12.44 -13.75
CA GLU A 124 -1.12 -11.71 -14.00
C GLU A 124 -2.41 -12.52 -13.68
N TYR A 125 -2.40 -13.26 -12.56
CA TYR A 125 -3.52 -14.09 -12.10
C TYR A 125 -4.84 -13.34 -11.91
N ASP A 126 -4.72 -12.05 -11.64
CA ASP A 126 -5.78 -11.12 -11.28
C ASP A 126 -6.44 -10.44 -12.50
N TRP A 127 -5.93 -10.72 -13.69
CA TRP A 127 -6.35 -10.13 -14.95
C TRP A 127 -6.86 -11.21 -15.91
N GLY A 128 -8.16 -11.52 -15.83
CA GLY A 128 -8.77 -12.65 -16.54
C GLY A 128 -8.60 -12.60 -18.07
N TRP A 129 -8.48 -11.40 -18.66
CA TRP A 129 -8.16 -11.23 -20.08
C TRP A 129 -6.78 -11.79 -20.43
N TYR A 130 -5.76 -11.57 -19.60
CA TYR A 130 -4.43 -12.17 -19.79
C TYR A 130 -4.47 -13.68 -19.66
N GLY A 131 -5.22 -14.23 -18.68
CA GLY A 131 -5.40 -15.68 -18.53
C GLY A 131 -5.93 -16.34 -19.82
N ARG A 132 -6.84 -15.65 -20.52
CA ARG A 132 -7.34 -16.10 -21.82
C ARG A 132 -6.31 -15.94 -22.95
N LEU A 133 -5.50 -14.88 -22.93
CA LEU A 133 -4.40 -14.64 -23.89
C LEU A 133 -3.29 -15.68 -23.76
N VAL A 134 -2.77 -15.91 -22.54
CA VAL A 134 -1.71 -16.91 -22.31
C VAL A 134 -2.25 -18.33 -22.48
N GLY A 135 -3.54 -18.54 -22.18
CA GLY A 135 -4.28 -19.78 -22.45
C GLY A 135 -4.43 -20.72 -21.24
N GLY A 136 -3.89 -20.34 -20.09
CA GLY A 136 -4.01 -21.06 -18.82
C GLY A 136 -3.04 -20.50 -17.78
N TYR A 137 -3.41 -20.53 -16.51
CA TYR A 137 -2.55 -20.08 -15.42
C TYR A 137 -1.80 -21.24 -14.80
N PHE A 138 -0.60 -21.00 -14.26
CA PHE A 138 0.10 -21.98 -13.44
C PHE A 138 -0.75 -22.40 -12.23
N ALA A 139 -0.72 -23.69 -11.92
CA ALA A 139 -1.42 -24.29 -10.80
C ALA A 139 -0.47 -25.03 -9.86
N ASP A 140 0.43 -25.84 -10.42
CA ASP A 140 1.33 -26.72 -9.67
C ASP A 140 2.48 -27.24 -10.54
N HIS A 141 3.51 -27.81 -9.92
CA HIS A 141 4.52 -28.66 -10.57
C HIS A 141 5.11 -29.64 -9.54
N PRO A 142 5.78 -30.73 -9.97
CA PRO A 142 6.44 -31.65 -9.03
C PRO A 142 7.34 -30.94 -8.02
N GLY A 143 7.31 -31.35 -6.75
CA GLY A 143 8.15 -30.76 -5.70
C GLY A 143 7.58 -29.55 -4.96
N ILE A 144 6.38 -29.05 -5.31
CA ILE A 144 5.66 -28.07 -4.48
C ILE A 144 4.89 -28.77 -3.36
N ASN A 145 4.00 -29.71 -3.74
CA ASN A 145 3.08 -30.39 -2.83
C ASN A 145 3.40 -31.87 -2.64
N ASP A 146 4.56 -32.31 -3.14
CA ASP A 146 5.00 -33.70 -3.16
C ASP A 146 6.54 -33.77 -2.98
N PRO A 147 7.12 -34.95 -2.70
CA PRO A 147 8.55 -35.10 -2.42
C PRO A 147 9.42 -35.29 -3.67
N HIS A 148 8.86 -35.22 -4.88
CA HIS A 148 9.59 -35.46 -6.13
C HIS A 148 10.38 -34.21 -6.57
N PRO A 149 11.49 -34.37 -7.31
CA PRO A 149 12.25 -33.22 -7.81
C PRO A 149 11.43 -32.42 -8.83
N ASN A 150 11.59 -31.10 -8.86
CA ASN A 150 10.85 -30.25 -9.79
C ASN A 150 11.29 -30.42 -11.26
N VAL A 151 12.58 -30.56 -11.51
CA VAL A 151 13.14 -30.81 -12.85
C VAL A 151 13.28 -32.31 -13.10
N GLN A 152 12.57 -32.81 -14.11
CA GLN A 152 12.51 -34.24 -14.44
C GLN A 152 12.51 -34.50 -15.94
N PRO A 153 13.01 -35.67 -16.40
CA PRO A 153 12.71 -36.13 -17.74
C PRO A 153 11.20 -36.29 -17.91
N GLY A 154 10.69 -35.95 -19.08
CA GLY A 154 9.30 -36.08 -19.47
C GLY A 154 9.17 -36.38 -20.96
N LYS A 155 8.11 -37.08 -21.31
CA LYS A 155 7.80 -37.45 -22.68
C LYS A 155 6.67 -36.58 -23.21
N ILE A 156 6.96 -35.84 -24.27
CA ILE A 156 6.02 -34.96 -24.95
C ILE A 156 5.59 -35.62 -26.27
N THR A 157 4.31 -35.55 -26.60
CA THR A 157 3.75 -36.06 -27.85
C THR A 157 3.10 -34.94 -28.64
N LYS A 158 3.20 -35.01 -29.97
CA LYS A 158 2.48 -34.08 -30.84
C LYS A 158 0.99 -34.39 -30.82
N THR A 159 0.18 -33.36 -30.95
CA THR A 159 -1.22 -33.54 -31.33
C THR A 159 -1.34 -33.74 -32.84
N GLY A 160 -2.56 -34.02 -33.33
CA GLY A 160 -2.85 -34.02 -34.77
C GLY A 160 -2.93 -32.62 -35.40
N GLU A 161 -2.71 -31.56 -34.63
CA GLU A 161 -2.76 -30.18 -35.09
C GLU A 161 -1.49 -29.84 -35.91
N LYS A 162 -1.68 -29.37 -37.15
CA LYS A 162 -0.56 -29.01 -38.03
C LYS A 162 -0.12 -27.58 -37.75
N HIS A 163 1.15 -27.40 -37.38
CA HIS A 163 1.69 -26.08 -37.12
C HIS A 163 3.22 -26.06 -37.29
N PRO A 164 3.81 -25.02 -37.91
CA PRO A 164 5.26 -24.95 -38.15
C PRO A 164 6.13 -25.10 -36.91
N SER A 165 5.60 -24.74 -35.72
CA SER A 165 6.35 -24.90 -34.47
C SER A 165 6.40 -26.33 -33.95
N ALA A 166 5.56 -27.25 -34.42
CA ALA A 166 5.53 -28.64 -33.93
C ALA A 166 5.79 -29.68 -35.04
N ASP A 167 5.53 -29.36 -36.31
CA ASP A 167 5.54 -30.34 -37.41
C ASP A 167 6.90 -31.05 -37.60
N PHE A 168 8.01 -30.37 -37.31
CA PHE A 168 9.37 -30.93 -37.44
C PHE A 168 9.79 -31.80 -36.25
N LEU A 169 9.07 -31.75 -35.12
CA LEU A 169 9.39 -32.52 -33.92
C LEU A 169 9.10 -34.01 -34.15
N PRO A 170 9.83 -34.91 -33.46
CA PRO A 170 9.49 -36.33 -33.45
C PRO A 170 8.10 -36.56 -32.84
N GLU A 171 7.48 -37.70 -33.15
CA GLU A 171 6.17 -38.07 -32.59
C GLU A 171 6.19 -38.20 -31.07
N SER A 172 7.32 -38.67 -30.55
CA SER A 172 7.66 -38.71 -29.13
C SER A 172 8.94 -37.92 -28.93
N TRP A 173 8.87 -36.86 -28.15
CA TRP A 173 9.97 -35.97 -27.82
C TRP A 173 10.27 -36.07 -26.32
N GLU A 174 11.34 -36.79 -25.98
CA GLU A 174 11.80 -36.91 -24.59
C GLU A 174 12.79 -35.80 -24.29
N ARG A 175 12.53 -35.04 -23.22
CA ARG A 175 13.42 -33.97 -22.76
C ARG A 175 13.26 -33.76 -21.25
N THR A 176 14.13 -32.93 -20.66
CA THR A 176 14.12 -32.65 -19.22
C THR A 176 13.81 -31.17 -18.98
N ASP A 177 12.78 -30.90 -18.20
CA ASP A 177 12.33 -29.54 -17.86
C ASP A 177 11.56 -29.55 -16.52
N GLU A 178 11.04 -28.40 -16.10
CA GLU A 178 10.04 -28.32 -15.01
C GLU A 178 8.62 -28.34 -15.62
N TRP A 179 7.82 -29.32 -15.22
CA TRP A 179 6.53 -29.59 -15.85
C TRP A 179 5.36 -28.92 -15.14
N TYR A 180 4.89 -27.81 -15.70
CA TYR A 180 3.77 -27.04 -15.15
C TYR A 180 2.42 -27.69 -15.42
N SER A 181 1.61 -27.75 -14.37
CA SER A 181 0.17 -27.99 -14.43
C SER A 181 -0.57 -26.65 -14.46
N TYR A 182 -1.74 -26.63 -15.11
CA TYR A 182 -2.47 -25.40 -15.40
C TYR A 182 -3.90 -25.39 -14.85
N LYS A 183 -4.35 -24.24 -14.36
CA LYS A 183 -5.74 -23.95 -13.98
C LYS A 183 -6.36 -22.94 -14.94
N LYS A 184 -7.70 -22.92 -15.00
CA LYS A 184 -8.48 -22.04 -15.90
C LYS A 184 -8.00 -22.12 -17.36
N VAL A 185 -7.70 -23.33 -17.85
CA VAL A 185 -7.24 -23.58 -19.22
C VAL A 185 -8.29 -23.11 -20.22
N ASN A 186 -7.88 -22.28 -21.18
CA ASN A 186 -8.76 -21.74 -22.21
C ASN A 186 -9.11 -22.85 -23.23
N PRO A 187 -10.38 -23.27 -23.33
CA PRO A 187 -10.79 -24.36 -24.21
C PRO A 187 -10.67 -24.02 -25.71
N ASN A 188 -10.54 -22.74 -26.07
CA ASN A 188 -10.45 -22.28 -27.45
C ASN A 188 -9.01 -22.35 -28.02
N THR A 189 -8.04 -22.75 -27.20
CA THR A 189 -6.65 -22.92 -27.63
C THR A 189 -6.48 -24.14 -28.55
N LYS A 190 -5.56 -24.04 -29.51
CA LYS A 190 -5.13 -25.15 -30.37
C LYS A 190 -3.90 -25.81 -29.76
N LYS A 191 -4.10 -26.98 -29.17
CA LYS A 191 -3.06 -27.76 -28.48
C LYS A 191 -2.09 -28.32 -29.51
N LEU A 192 -0.80 -28.06 -29.32
CA LEU A 192 0.28 -28.52 -30.21
C LEU A 192 1.01 -29.73 -29.65
N LEU A 193 1.28 -29.68 -28.34
CA LEU A 193 2.07 -30.67 -27.62
C LEU A 193 1.37 -31.07 -26.34
N MET A 194 1.41 -32.37 -26.03
CA MET A 194 0.84 -32.99 -24.83
C MET A 194 1.94 -33.64 -24.01
N LEU A 195 1.95 -33.40 -22.70
CA LEU A 195 2.85 -34.07 -21.78
C LEU A 195 2.23 -35.41 -21.32
N ASP A 196 3.03 -36.47 -21.33
CA ASP A 196 2.63 -37.79 -20.82
C ASP A 196 2.89 -37.84 -19.30
N GLU A 197 1.83 -37.71 -18.50
CA GLU A 197 1.91 -37.74 -17.03
C GLU A 197 2.48 -39.06 -16.47
N SER A 198 2.49 -40.14 -17.25
CA SER A 198 3.11 -41.41 -16.84
C SER A 198 4.64 -41.44 -16.95
N SER A 199 5.23 -40.40 -17.56
CA SER A 199 6.67 -40.31 -17.83
C SER A 199 7.48 -39.58 -16.76
N TYR A 200 6.82 -38.93 -15.79
CA TYR A 200 7.44 -38.25 -14.65
C TYR A 200 6.66 -38.57 -13.35
N GLN A 201 7.12 -38.05 -12.20
CA GLN A 201 6.48 -38.31 -10.90
C GLN A 201 6.11 -37.01 -10.19
N GLY A 202 4.96 -36.98 -9.50
CA GLY A 202 4.49 -35.80 -8.75
C GLY A 202 3.68 -34.82 -9.60
N GLY A 203 3.35 -33.67 -9.02
CA GLY A 203 2.48 -32.65 -9.61
C GLY A 203 0.98 -32.99 -9.55
N LEU A 204 0.16 -32.06 -10.06
CA LEU A 204 -1.29 -32.19 -10.14
C LEU A 204 -1.69 -33.06 -11.34
N ASP A 205 -2.51 -34.09 -11.12
CA ASP A 205 -3.13 -34.90 -12.18
C ASP A 205 -4.15 -34.06 -12.95
N MET A 206 -3.84 -33.73 -14.22
CA MET A 206 -4.73 -32.98 -15.10
C MET A 206 -5.50 -33.89 -16.08
N GLY A 207 -5.07 -35.14 -16.24
CA GLY A 207 -5.51 -36.03 -17.29
C GLY A 207 -5.06 -35.58 -18.68
N GLU A 208 -5.71 -34.57 -19.26
CA GLU A 208 -5.28 -33.97 -20.53
C GLU A 208 -4.30 -32.82 -20.26
N HIS A 209 -3.01 -33.05 -20.50
CA HIS A 209 -1.94 -32.12 -20.14
C HIS A 209 -1.29 -31.41 -21.34
N PRO A 210 -1.87 -30.32 -21.88
CA PRO A 210 -1.22 -29.54 -22.93
C PRO A 210 0.00 -28.80 -22.38
N ILE A 211 1.12 -28.83 -23.12
CA ILE A 211 2.37 -28.16 -22.75
C ILE A 211 2.86 -27.15 -23.80
N ALA A 212 2.19 -27.09 -24.96
CA ALA A 212 2.34 -25.97 -25.90
C ALA A 212 1.06 -25.79 -26.71
N TRP A 213 0.68 -24.56 -27.02
CA TRP A 213 -0.53 -24.23 -27.76
C TRP A 213 -0.44 -22.88 -28.45
N TYR A 214 -1.38 -22.62 -29.36
CA TYR A 214 -1.53 -21.35 -30.05
C TYR A 214 -3.00 -21.00 -30.28
N HIS A 215 -3.28 -19.74 -30.56
CA HIS A 215 -4.59 -19.28 -31.05
C HIS A 215 -4.51 -17.83 -31.57
N ASP A 216 -5.51 -17.43 -32.35
CA ASP A 216 -5.82 -16.01 -32.54
C ASP A 216 -6.58 -15.50 -31.31
N PHE A 217 -6.21 -14.34 -30.80
CA PHE A 217 -6.81 -13.78 -29.60
C PHE A 217 -7.03 -12.28 -29.73
N ASP A 218 -8.29 -11.88 -29.57
CA ASP A 218 -8.75 -10.49 -29.50
C ASP A 218 -8.22 -9.55 -30.59
N GLY A 219 -7.90 -10.06 -31.78
CA GLY A 219 -7.36 -9.30 -32.92
C GLY A 219 -5.87 -9.57 -33.22
N GLY A 220 -5.14 -10.15 -32.26
CA GLY A 220 -3.74 -10.54 -32.36
C GLY A 220 -3.54 -12.05 -32.40
N ARG A 221 -2.29 -12.48 -32.20
CA ARG A 221 -1.86 -13.90 -32.22
C ARG A 221 -1.14 -14.23 -30.92
N ALA A 222 -1.47 -15.37 -30.32
CA ALA A 222 -0.83 -15.86 -29.10
C ALA A 222 -0.24 -17.25 -29.31
N TRP A 223 0.99 -17.45 -28.84
CA TRP A 223 1.67 -18.74 -28.80
C TRP A 223 2.32 -18.94 -27.44
N TYR A 224 2.22 -20.15 -26.89
CA TYR A 224 2.76 -20.48 -25.58
C TYR A 224 3.47 -21.83 -25.59
N THR A 225 4.55 -21.93 -24.82
CA THR A 225 5.23 -23.18 -24.46
C THR A 225 5.49 -23.23 -22.96
N GLY A 226 5.20 -24.36 -22.33
CA GLY A 226 5.52 -24.64 -20.93
C GLY A 226 6.99 -24.97 -20.67
N GLY A 227 7.75 -25.28 -21.73
CA GLY A 227 9.20 -25.51 -21.61
C GLY A 227 10.03 -24.23 -21.53
N GLY A 228 11.27 -24.34 -21.04
CA GLY A 228 12.20 -23.21 -20.88
C GLY A 228 12.60 -22.89 -19.43
N HIS A 229 12.29 -23.77 -18.47
CA HIS A 229 12.74 -23.61 -17.08
C HIS A 229 14.26 -23.76 -16.99
N THR A 230 14.80 -24.75 -17.69
CA THR A 230 16.23 -25.11 -17.63
C THR A 230 17.05 -24.27 -18.61
N LYS A 231 18.30 -23.97 -18.25
CA LYS A 231 19.23 -23.30 -19.18
C LYS A 231 19.55 -24.20 -20.38
N GLU A 232 19.56 -25.51 -20.17
CA GLU A 232 19.82 -26.54 -21.18
C GLU A 232 18.76 -26.53 -22.29
N SER A 233 17.52 -26.15 -21.99
CA SER A 233 16.48 -25.98 -23.01
C SER A 233 16.90 -25.00 -24.11
N PHE A 234 17.60 -23.93 -23.76
CA PHE A 234 18.07 -22.92 -24.70
C PHE A 234 19.34 -23.30 -25.46
N GLU A 235 19.85 -24.52 -25.26
CA GLU A 235 20.93 -25.13 -26.04
C GLU A 235 20.42 -26.28 -26.93
N GLU A 236 19.21 -26.79 -26.66
CA GLU A 236 18.60 -27.89 -27.39
C GLU A 236 18.11 -27.47 -28.78
N ALA A 237 18.60 -28.15 -29.82
CA ALA A 237 18.32 -27.78 -31.20
C ALA A 237 16.82 -27.82 -31.57
N ASP A 238 16.08 -28.82 -31.08
CA ASP A 238 14.66 -28.96 -31.42
C ASP A 238 13.78 -27.97 -30.62
N PHE A 239 14.13 -27.66 -29.37
CA PHE A 239 13.48 -26.59 -28.61
C PHE A 239 13.74 -25.21 -29.23
N LEU A 240 14.98 -24.92 -29.67
CA LEU A 240 15.30 -23.66 -30.35
C LEU A 240 14.52 -23.47 -31.67
N LYS A 241 14.32 -24.55 -32.44
CA LYS A 241 13.45 -24.51 -33.63
C LYS A 241 11.98 -24.30 -33.26
N HIS A 242 11.51 -24.92 -32.18
CA HIS A 242 10.13 -24.79 -31.69
C HIS A 242 9.87 -23.33 -31.29
N LEU A 243 10.78 -22.77 -30.50
CA LEU A 243 10.76 -21.38 -30.07
C LEU A 243 10.82 -20.40 -31.25
N LEU A 244 11.76 -20.60 -32.19
CA LEU A 244 11.85 -19.75 -33.39
C LEU A 244 10.54 -19.75 -34.18
N ALA A 245 9.97 -20.92 -34.44
CA ALA A 245 8.74 -21.03 -35.20
C ALA A 245 7.53 -20.43 -34.47
N GLY A 246 7.48 -20.53 -33.13
CA GLY A 246 6.49 -19.83 -32.31
C GLY A 246 6.62 -18.30 -32.38
N ILE A 247 7.84 -17.78 -32.31
CA ILE A 247 8.13 -16.34 -32.47
C ILE A 247 7.73 -15.85 -33.86
N LEU A 248 8.07 -16.61 -34.92
CA LEU A 248 7.70 -16.27 -36.30
C LEU A 248 6.18 -16.30 -36.50
N TYR A 249 5.46 -17.23 -35.87
CA TYR A 249 4.00 -17.24 -35.87
C TYR A 249 3.43 -15.96 -35.23
N ALA A 250 3.94 -15.56 -34.06
CA ALA A 250 3.49 -14.35 -33.39
C ALA A 250 3.76 -13.08 -34.23
N ILE A 251 4.95 -12.97 -34.83
CA ILE A 251 5.32 -11.88 -35.77
C ILE A 251 4.35 -11.82 -36.95
N GLY A 252 3.95 -12.98 -37.49
CA GLY A 252 3.08 -13.09 -38.67
C GLY A 252 3.69 -12.38 -39.89
N ASP A 253 2.88 -11.61 -40.60
CA ASP A 253 3.31 -10.89 -41.81
C ASP A 253 4.08 -9.58 -41.53
N ASN A 254 4.34 -9.24 -40.26
CA ASN A 254 4.91 -7.96 -39.84
C ASN A 254 4.09 -6.76 -40.35
N ASN A 255 2.77 -6.82 -40.18
CA ASN A 255 1.88 -5.71 -40.51
C ASN A 255 2.04 -4.56 -39.52
N GLN A 256 1.77 -3.33 -39.98
CA GLN A 256 1.61 -2.18 -39.10
C GLN A 256 0.40 -2.41 -38.18
N LEU A 257 0.56 -2.02 -36.91
CA LEU A 257 -0.51 -2.10 -35.93
C LEU A 257 -1.61 -1.08 -36.25
N ASP A 258 -2.86 -1.51 -36.13
CA ASP A 258 -4.04 -0.69 -36.40
C ASP A 258 -4.80 -0.41 -35.10
N TYR A 259 -4.31 0.56 -34.32
CA TYR A 259 -4.91 0.95 -33.05
C TYR A 259 -6.33 1.51 -33.17
N SER A 260 -6.82 1.80 -34.39
CA SER A 260 -8.23 2.14 -34.60
C SER A 260 -9.17 0.97 -34.33
N LYS A 261 -8.66 -0.27 -34.31
CA LYS A 261 -9.40 -1.48 -33.97
C LYS A 261 -9.43 -1.78 -32.47
N ALA A 262 -8.58 -1.11 -31.69
CA ALA A 262 -8.52 -1.33 -30.26
C ALA A 262 -9.83 -0.89 -29.59
N LYS A 263 -10.51 -1.85 -28.96
CA LYS A 263 -11.77 -1.64 -28.24
C LYS A 263 -11.52 -1.23 -26.79
N SER A 264 -10.44 -1.71 -26.19
CA SER A 264 -10.05 -1.32 -24.83
C SER A 264 -9.69 0.16 -24.80
N LYS A 265 -10.25 0.87 -23.83
CA LYS A 265 -9.98 2.30 -23.61
C LYS A 265 -8.75 2.43 -22.72
N ARG A 266 -7.98 3.50 -22.88
CA ARG A 266 -6.90 3.81 -21.96
C ARG A 266 -7.48 4.19 -20.60
N THR A 267 -6.82 3.72 -19.54
CA THR A 267 -7.15 4.10 -18.17
C THR A 267 -6.93 5.61 -17.98
N PRO A 268 -7.94 6.36 -17.52
CA PRO A 268 -7.76 7.76 -17.15
C PRO A 268 -6.83 7.90 -15.96
N GLU A 269 -5.88 8.83 -16.03
CA GLU A 269 -4.96 9.12 -14.93
C GLU A 269 -5.71 9.65 -13.70
N GLU A 270 -5.31 9.23 -12.50
CA GLU A 270 -5.93 9.65 -11.24
C GLU A 270 -6.03 11.17 -11.10
N ASN A 271 -5.00 11.91 -11.50
CA ASN A 271 -4.95 13.37 -11.40
C ASN A 271 -5.98 14.07 -12.32
N ARG A 272 -6.74 13.34 -13.14
CA ARG A 272 -7.92 13.87 -13.85
C ARG A 272 -9.17 13.89 -12.98
N PHE A 273 -9.15 13.25 -11.82
CA PHE A 273 -10.27 13.26 -10.89
C PHE A 273 -10.00 14.25 -9.75
N THR A 274 -11.01 15.00 -9.36
CA THR A 274 -10.95 15.93 -8.23
C THR A 274 -12.05 15.61 -7.24
N LYS A 275 -11.67 15.35 -5.99
CA LYS A 275 -12.60 15.25 -4.86
C LYS A 275 -12.96 16.67 -4.39
N THR A 276 -14.08 17.18 -4.86
CA THR A 276 -14.65 18.47 -4.49
C THR A 276 -15.44 18.36 -3.18
N THR A 277 -15.10 19.20 -2.19
CA THR A 277 -15.82 19.29 -0.92
C THR A 277 -17.10 20.10 -1.09
N LEU A 278 -18.26 19.51 -0.75
CA LEU A 278 -19.54 20.21 -0.72
C LEU A 278 -19.86 20.70 0.70
N SER A 279 -19.62 19.85 1.71
CA SER A 279 -19.75 20.20 3.13
C SER A 279 -18.89 19.26 3.99
N VAL A 280 -18.32 19.73 5.09
CA VAL A 280 -17.48 18.91 5.98
C VAL A 280 -17.62 19.38 7.44
N GLY A 281 -17.52 18.45 8.38
CA GLY A 281 -17.54 18.71 9.83
C GLY A 281 -18.92 18.95 10.43
N GLU A 282 -19.97 18.97 9.61
CA GLU A 282 -21.34 19.27 10.08
C GLU A 282 -22.16 18.03 10.43
N PHE A 283 -21.82 16.87 9.87
CA PHE A 283 -22.59 15.63 10.00
C PHE A 283 -22.31 14.89 11.32
N THR A 284 -23.37 14.31 11.89
CA THR A 284 -23.40 13.46 13.07
C THR A 284 -23.94 12.10 12.68
N GLU A 285 -23.04 11.13 12.50
CA GLU A 285 -23.40 9.75 12.14
C GLU A 285 -24.26 9.65 10.86
N PRO A 286 -23.80 10.22 9.72
CA PRO A 286 -24.55 10.16 8.47
C PRO A 286 -24.66 8.71 7.98
N THR A 287 -25.83 8.31 7.49
CA THR A 287 -26.09 6.94 7.05
C THR A 287 -26.20 6.89 5.54
N GLU A 288 -27.28 7.34 4.92
CA GLU A 288 -27.50 7.24 3.47
C GLU A 288 -27.81 8.61 2.88
N MET A 289 -27.51 8.82 1.61
CA MET A 289 -27.85 10.04 0.87
C MET A 289 -28.70 9.74 -0.36
N THR A 290 -29.38 10.77 -0.86
CA THR A 290 -29.98 10.73 -2.19
C THR A 290 -29.79 12.04 -2.94
N VAL A 291 -29.30 11.97 -4.17
CA VAL A 291 -29.07 13.11 -5.06
C VAL A 291 -30.35 13.40 -5.86
N LEU A 292 -30.92 14.58 -5.72
CA LEU A 292 -32.16 14.99 -6.39
C LEU A 292 -31.91 15.46 -7.84
N PRO A 293 -32.94 15.53 -8.71
CA PRO A 293 -32.80 15.98 -10.10
C PRO A 293 -32.19 17.38 -10.28
N ASN A 294 -32.35 18.26 -9.29
CA ASN A 294 -31.77 19.61 -9.25
C ASN A 294 -30.36 19.65 -8.61
N LEU A 295 -29.76 18.48 -8.35
CA LEU A 295 -28.48 18.28 -7.67
C LEU A 295 -28.47 18.66 -6.18
N ASP A 296 -29.61 19.02 -5.59
CA ASP A 296 -29.73 19.07 -4.14
C ASP A 296 -29.56 17.67 -3.55
N ILE A 297 -29.09 17.58 -2.32
CA ILE A 297 -28.78 16.30 -1.68
C ILE A 297 -29.48 16.23 -0.34
N LEU A 298 -30.20 15.13 -0.09
CA LEU A 298 -30.70 14.81 1.23
C LEU A 298 -29.79 13.77 1.87
N VAL A 299 -29.47 13.95 3.14
CA VAL A 299 -28.63 13.03 3.91
C VAL A 299 -29.37 12.63 5.18
N ALA A 300 -29.54 11.33 5.38
CA ALA A 300 -30.01 10.76 6.62
C ALA A 300 -28.89 10.69 7.65
N GLN A 301 -29.22 10.97 8.90
CA GLN A 301 -28.34 10.80 10.05
C GLN A 301 -28.97 9.84 11.03
N ARG A 302 -28.15 8.93 11.60
CA ARG A 302 -28.65 7.80 12.40
C ARG A 302 -29.55 8.23 13.56
N ARG A 303 -29.35 9.41 14.15
CA ARG A 303 -30.16 9.90 15.28
C ARG A 303 -31.50 10.51 14.88
N GLY A 304 -31.90 10.39 13.61
CA GLY A 304 -33.23 10.71 13.09
C GLY A 304 -33.27 11.99 12.27
N GLU A 305 -32.18 12.76 12.23
CA GLU A 305 -32.12 13.99 11.44
C GLU A 305 -32.01 13.70 9.94
N ILE A 306 -32.72 14.47 9.12
CA ILE A 306 -32.48 14.56 7.68
C ILE A 306 -32.03 15.99 7.38
N VAL A 307 -30.88 16.09 6.73
CA VAL A 307 -30.28 17.37 6.34
C VAL A 307 -30.34 17.53 4.82
N HIS A 308 -30.61 18.74 4.37
CA HIS A 308 -30.71 19.15 2.96
C HIS A 308 -29.52 20.04 2.62
N TYR A 309 -28.75 19.62 1.63
CA TYR A 309 -27.75 20.43 0.95
C TYR A 309 -28.38 21.06 -0.29
N ASN A 310 -28.39 22.39 -0.33
CA ASN A 310 -28.83 23.14 -1.50
C ASN A 310 -27.65 23.39 -2.44
N ASN A 311 -27.69 22.83 -3.64
CA ASN A 311 -26.57 22.93 -4.59
C ASN A 311 -26.37 24.35 -5.13
N ALA A 312 -27.43 25.16 -5.21
CA ALA A 312 -27.34 26.52 -5.72
C ALA A 312 -26.70 27.50 -4.73
N THR A 313 -26.94 27.31 -3.42
CA THR A 313 -26.41 28.20 -2.37
C THR A 313 -25.21 27.63 -1.62
N GLY A 314 -25.00 26.31 -1.68
CA GLY A 314 -24.00 25.60 -0.87
C GLY A 314 -24.39 25.46 0.61
N GLU A 315 -25.63 25.79 0.98
CA GLU A 315 -26.12 25.73 2.36
C GLU A 315 -26.54 24.31 2.75
N LEU A 316 -26.16 23.88 3.97
CA LEU A 316 -26.61 22.64 4.59
C LEU A 316 -27.56 22.96 5.75
N LYS A 317 -28.74 22.34 5.77
CA LYS A 317 -29.78 22.62 6.77
C LYS A 317 -30.51 21.35 7.23
N GLU A 318 -30.70 21.19 8.53
CA GLU A 318 -31.65 20.20 9.08
C GLU A 318 -33.09 20.59 8.72
N ILE A 319 -33.79 19.70 8.02
CA ILE A 319 -35.17 19.94 7.54
C ILE A 319 -36.22 19.16 8.32
N VAL A 320 -35.84 18.04 8.94
CA VAL A 320 -36.70 17.24 9.81
C VAL A 320 -35.86 16.38 10.76
N LYS A 321 -36.47 16.02 11.90
CA LYS A 321 -35.93 15.05 12.85
C LYS A 321 -37.02 14.04 13.22
N LEU A 322 -36.84 12.80 12.79
CA LEU A 322 -37.71 11.67 13.14
C LEU A 322 -37.41 11.20 14.57
N ASP A 323 -38.45 10.77 15.29
CA ASP A 323 -38.27 10.17 16.61
C ASP A 323 -37.87 8.70 16.47
N VAL A 324 -36.60 8.40 16.77
CA VAL A 324 -35.99 7.09 16.50
C VAL A 324 -35.28 6.50 17.72
N TYR A 325 -35.31 5.17 17.84
CA TYR A 325 -34.47 4.40 18.74
C TYR A 325 -33.05 4.34 18.17
N TRP A 326 -32.16 5.19 18.68
CA TRP A 326 -30.75 5.27 18.27
C TRP A 326 -29.75 4.91 19.39
N LYS A 327 -30.25 4.63 20.60
CA LYS A 327 -29.43 4.34 21.78
C LYS A 327 -30.05 3.22 22.61
N ALA A 328 -29.25 2.21 22.95
CA ALA A 328 -29.67 1.15 23.85
C ALA A 328 -29.70 1.61 25.30
N GLU A 329 -30.60 1.00 26.08
CA GLU A 329 -30.71 1.22 27.53
C GLU A 329 -29.70 0.38 28.31
N VAL A 330 -29.20 -0.70 27.71
CA VAL A 330 -28.22 -1.59 28.32
C VAL A 330 -26.81 -0.98 28.23
N GLN A 331 -26.15 -0.83 29.38
CA GLN A 331 -24.80 -0.29 29.45
C GLN A 331 -23.81 -1.15 28.65
N GLY A 332 -23.01 -0.51 27.79
CA GLY A 332 -22.00 -1.17 26.97
C GLY A 332 -22.52 -1.79 25.68
N VAL A 333 -23.83 -1.67 25.39
CA VAL A 333 -24.41 -2.03 24.10
C VAL A 333 -24.57 -0.78 23.25
N ASN A 334 -24.00 -0.79 22.05
CA ASN A 334 -24.27 0.24 21.04
C ASN A 334 -25.47 -0.19 20.20
N ALA A 335 -26.37 0.74 19.90
CA ALA A 335 -27.46 0.54 18.96
C ALA A 335 -27.02 1.06 17.59
N GLU A 336 -27.11 0.22 16.56
CA GLU A 336 -26.91 0.61 15.16
C GLU A 336 -28.22 1.09 14.52
N GLU A 337 -29.33 0.85 15.20
CA GLU A 337 -30.66 1.35 14.85
C GLU A 337 -30.72 2.88 14.86
N GLY A 338 -31.77 3.40 14.24
CA GLY A 338 -31.97 4.82 14.07
C GLY A 338 -32.67 5.11 12.76
N LEU A 339 -32.29 6.17 12.07
CA LEU A 339 -32.60 6.37 10.65
C LEU A 339 -31.48 5.77 9.80
N MET A 340 -31.78 4.66 9.12
CA MET A 340 -30.77 3.82 8.47
C MET A 340 -30.70 4.04 6.97
N GLY A 341 -31.85 4.27 6.32
CA GLY A 341 -31.90 4.45 4.88
C GLY A 341 -32.79 5.57 4.39
N LEU A 342 -32.45 6.09 3.22
CA LEU A 342 -33.04 7.24 2.56
C LEU A 342 -32.86 7.13 1.05
N GLN A 343 -33.95 7.16 0.28
CA GLN A 343 -33.85 7.15 -1.18
C GLN A 343 -35.02 7.87 -1.84
N LYS A 344 -34.75 8.65 -2.88
CA LYS A 344 -35.80 9.27 -3.70
C LYS A 344 -36.54 8.22 -4.52
N ASP A 345 -37.83 8.45 -4.75
CA ASP A 345 -38.57 7.69 -5.75
C ASP A 345 -37.96 7.91 -7.15
N PRO A 346 -37.89 6.89 -8.04
CA PRO A 346 -37.39 7.08 -9.41
C PRO A 346 -38.14 8.18 -10.20
N ASN A 347 -39.41 8.42 -9.89
CA ASN A 347 -40.24 9.50 -10.46
C ASN A 347 -40.34 10.72 -9.54
N PHE A 348 -39.32 10.98 -8.71
CA PHE A 348 -39.31 12.09 -7.76
C PHE A 348 -39.64 13.44 -8.41
N ALA A 349 -39.15 13.69 -9.64
CA ALA A 349 -39.43 14.92 -10.38
C ALA A 349 -40.94 15.18 -10.61
N GLN A 350 -41.77 14.14 -10.56
CA GLN A 350 -43.21 14.23 -10.74
C GLN A 350 -43.97 14.05 -9.42
N ASN A 351 -43.54 13.10 -8.58
CA ASN A 351 -44.29 12.71 -7.39
C ASN A 351 -43.75 13.30 -6.09
N ASN A 352 -42.48 13.73 -6.03
CA ASN A 352 -41.83 14.28 -4.84
C ASN A 352 -41.76 13.31 -3.63
N TRP A 353 -41.80 11.99 -3.85
CA TRP A 353 -41.72 10.99 -2.77
C TRP A 353 -40.27 10.67 -2.39
N ILE A 354 -39.97 10.70 -1.09
CA ILE A 354 -38.73 10.20 -0.49
C ILE A 354 -39.07 9.05 0.45
N TYR A 355 -38.37 7.93 0.31
CA TYR A 355 -38.48 6.76 1.17
C TYR A 355 -37.48 6.87 2.33
N ALA A 356 -37.90 6.46 3.51
CA ALA A 356 -37.06 6.40 4.71
C ALA A 356 -37.27 5.07 5.44
N TYR A 357 -36.17 4.44 5.85
CA TYR A 357 -36.18 3.24 6.66
C TYR A 357 -35.56 3.52 8.03
N TYR A 358 -36.36 3.36 9.09
CA TYR A 358 -35.99 3.81 10.42
C TYR A 358 -36.59 2.97 11.54
N SER A 359 -36.04 3.14 12.73
CA SER A 359 -36.41 2.44 13.95
C SER A 359 -37.20 3.37 14.86
N PRO A 360 -38.54 3.40 14.82
CA PRO A 360 -39.32 4.29 15.68
C PRO A 360 -39.11 3.97 17.17
N THR A 361 -39.23 5.00 18.01
CA THR A 361 -39.35 4.84 19.48
C THR A 361 -40.72 4.27 19.87
N GLY A 362 -40.86 3.88 21.14
CA GLY A 362 -42.10 3.37 21.72
C GLY A 362 -42.04 1.88 22.07
N ASP A 363 -43.20 1.31 22.39
CA ASP A 363 -43.29 -0.04 22.97
C ASP A 363 -43.11 -1.18 21.94
N LYS A 364 -43.13 -0.86 20.64
CA LYS A 364 -42.99 -1.86 19.56
C LYS A 364 -41.53 -2.00 19.13
N GLU A 365 -41.03 -3.23 19.18
CA GLU A 365 -39.72 -3.64 18.68
C GLU A 365 -39.74 -3.83 17.15
N ILE A 366 -39.79 -2.73 16.40
CA ILE A 366 -39.93 -2.77 14.93
C ILE A 366 -38.96 -1.83 14.21
N ASN A 367 -38.60 -2.18 12.98
CA ASN A 367 -38.08 -1.24 11.99
C ASN A 367 -39.15 -1.01 10.92
N ARG A 368 -39.22 0.21 10.38
CA ARG A 368 -40.30 0.69 9.54
C ARG A 368 -39.77 1.31 8.25
N LEU A 369 -40.36 0.91 7.13
CA LEU A 369 -40.25 1.60 5.84
C LEU A 369 -41.48 2.50 5.68
N SER A 370 -41.23 3.80 5.52
CA SER A 370 -42.25 4.79 5.17
C SER A 370 -41.80 5.63 3.98
N ARG A 371 -42.71 6.42 3.40
CA ARG A 371 -42.36 7.52 2.49
C ARG A 371 -43.07 8.82 2.84
N PHE A 372 -42.46 9.93 2.45
CA PHE A 372 -42.86 11.30 2.75
C PHE A 372 -42.71 12.18 1.52
N LYS A 373 -43.52 13.23 1.40
CA LYS A 373 -43.36 14.26 0.38
C LYS A 373 -42.28 15.25 0.79
N PHE A 374 -41.36 15.53 -0.13
CA PHE A 374 -40.38 16.61 -0.01
C PHE A 374 -40.58 17.60 -1.15
N VAL A 375 -41.11 18.78 -0.85
CA VAL A 375 -41.51 19.77 -1.87
C VAL A 375 -40.90 21.12 -1.53
N ASN A 376 -40.16 21.71 -2.47
CA ASN A 376 -39.56 23.05 -2.33
C ASN A 376 -38.76 23.25 -1.03
N GLY A 377 -37.94 22.27 -0.64
CA GLY A 377 -37.13 22.35 0.59
C GLY A 377 -37.90 22.03 1.88
N VAL A 378 -39.16 21.59 1.80
CA VAL A 378 -40.01 21.30 2.96
C VAL A 378 -40.31 19.80 3.04
N TRP A 379 -40.03 19.20 4.18
CA TRP A 379 -40.43 17.83 4.52
C TRP A 379 -41.83 17.80 5.14
N ASP A 380 -42.80 17.17 4.48
CA ASP A 380 -44.18 17.11 4.96
C ASP A 380 -44.42 15.86 5.84
N MET A 381 -44.36 16.03 7.15
CA MET A 381 -44.65 14.96 8.12
C MET A 381 -46.10 14.45 8.05
N GLY A 382 -47.06 15.26 7.58
CA GLY A 382 -48.45 14.85 7.43
C GLY A 382 -48.69 13.89 6.27
N SER A 383 -47.72 13.78 5.37
CA SER A 383 -47.80 12.92 4.17
C SER A 383 -47.29 11.50 4.38
N GLU A 384 -46.90 11.12 5.60
CA GLU A 384 -46.34 9.80 5.89
C GLU A 384 -47.25 8.67 5.40
N GLN A 385 -46.69 7.78 4.59
CA GLN A 385 -47.30 6.50 4.25
C GLN A 385 -46.41 5.37 4.78
N ILE A 386 -46.92 4.60 5.73
CA ILE A 386 -46.26 3.41 6.28
C ILE A 386 -46.47 2.25 5.30
N ILE A 387 -45.37 1.67 4.83
CA ILE A 387 -45.39 0.63 3.78
C ILE A 387 -45.17 -0.76 4.38
N LEU A 388 -44.14 -0.90 5.23
CA LEU A 388 -43.75 -2.18 5.81
C LEU A 388 -43.18 -1.98 7.21
N GLU A 389 -43.57 -2.87 8.14
CA GLU A 389 -42.97 -2.99 9.46
C GLU A 389 -42.44 -4.42 9.64
N LEU A 390 -41.23 -4.54 10.17
CA LEU A 390 -40.63 -5.83 10.52
C LEU A 390 -40.07 -5.82 11.93
N TYR A 391 -40.14 -6.97 12.59
CA TYR A 391 -39.64 -7.14 13.96
C TYR A 391 -38.13 -6.92 14.04
N SER A 392 -37.66 -6.20 15.06
CA SER A 392 -36.24 -6.02 15.38
C SER A 392 -36.04 -5.96 16.88
N GLN A 393 -35.33 -6.93 17.44
CA GLN A 393 -35.05 -7.00 18.87
C GLN A 393 -34.24 -5.76 19.30
N ARG A 394 -34.65 -5.13 20.41
CA ARG A 394 -33.96 -3.95 20.97
C ARG A 394 -32.95 -4.35 22.04
N ASN A 395 -32.16 -3.36 22.50
CA ASN A 395 -31.15 -3.51 23.55
C ASN A 395 -30.06 -4.56 23.27
N ILE A 396 -29.86 -4.87 21.99
CA ILE A 396 -28.77 -5.71 21.50
C ILE A 396 -28.03 -4.96 20.40
N CYS A 397 -26.79 -5.37 20.17
CA CYS A 397 -26.07 -5.11 18.93
C CYS A 397 -26.07 -6.44 18.15
N CYS A 398 -26.13 -6.51 16.82
CA CYS A 398 -25.83 -5.49 15.81
C CYS A 398 -26.60 -5.82 14.51
N HIS A 399 -26.20 -5.19 13.39
CA HIS A 399 -26.58 -5.50 12.01
C HIS A 399 -28.01 -5.15 11.67
N THR A 400 -28.18 -3.91 11.27
CA THR A 400 -29.50 -3.39 10.89
C THR A 400 -29.72 -3.39 9.37
N GLY A 401 -28.65 -3.38 8.57
CA GLY A 401 -28.73 -3.11 7.13
C GLY A 401 -29.38 -1.74 6.90
N GLY A 402 -30.38 -1.72 6.02
CA GLY A 402 -31.33 -0.62 5.92
C GLY A 402 -31.19 0.26 4.68
N SER A 403 -30.34 -0.10 3.72
CA SER A 403 -30.18 0.64 2.47
C SER A 403 -31.36 0.41 1.52
N ILE A 404 -31.72 1.45 0.76
CA ILE A 404 -32.85 1.48 -0.16
C ILE A 404 -32.37 1.76 -1.58
N ALA A 405 -32.72 0.88 -2.52
CA ALA A 405 -32.43 1.06 -3.94
C ALA A 405 -33.65 0.74 -4.81
N PHE A 406 -33.63 1.20 -6.06
CA PHE A 406 -34.67 0.91 -7.05
C PHE A 406 -34.06 0.32 -8.32
N ASP A 407 -34.75 -0.63 -8.94
CA ASP A 407 -34.47 -1.02 -10.33
C ASP A 407 -35.14 -0.06 -11.34
N ALA A 408 -34.82 -0.24 -12.62
CA ALA A 408 -35.35 0.58 -13.70
C ALA A 408 -36.88 0.44 -13.88
N GLU A 409 -37.45 -0.68 -13.43
CA GLU A 409 -38.90 -0.91 -13.41
C GLU A 409 -39.58 -0.27 -12.19
N GLY A 410 -38.81 0.32 -11.27
CA GLY A 410 -39.27 0.99 -10.05
C GLY A 410 -39.75 0.02 -8.97
N ASN A 411 -39.22 -1.21 -8.91
CA ASN A 411 -39.32 -2.06 -7.72
C ASN A 411 -38.35 -1.55 -6.66
N LEU A 412 -38.80 -1.50 -5.42
CA LEU A 412 -38.01 -1.11 -4.26
C LEU A 412 -37.28 -2.33 -3.71
N PHE A 413 -35.98 -2.17 -3.50
CA PHE A 413 -35.13 -3.09 -2.76
C PHE A 413 -34.82 -2.49 -1.38
N LEU A 414 -34.98 -3.30 -0.33
CA LEU A 414 -34.66 -2.92 1.05
C LEU A 414 -33.77 -3.97 1.69
N SER A 415 -32.57 -3.58 2.13
CA SER A 415 -31.68 -4.47 2.87
C SER A 415 -32.03 -4.50 4.35
N THR A 416 -31.93 -5.68 4.97
CA THR A 416 -32.18 -5.89 6.40
C THR A 416 -31.11 -6.78 7.01
N GLY A 417 -30.52 -6.35 8.12
CA GLY A 417 -29.54 -7.14 8.84
C GLY A 417 -30.16 -8.24 9.71
N ASP A 418 -29.34 -9.17 10.17
CA ASP A 418 -29.77 -10.39 10.87
C ASP A 418 -30.21 -10.18 12.31
N ASN A 419 -29.89 -9.02 12.89
CA ASN A 419 -30.17 -8.67 14.28
C ASN A 419 -29.66 -9.76 15.25
N SER A 420 -28.42 -10.22 15.01
CA SER A 420 -27.69 -11.23 15.78
C SER A 420 -26.23 -10.80 16.01
N THR A 421 -25.53 -11.39 16.97
CA THR A 421 -24.15 -11.01 17.31
C THR A 421 -23.17 -12.20 17.31
N PRO A 422 -21.95 -12.04 16.76
CA PRO A 422 -20.90 -13.05 16.84
C PRO A 422 -20.07 -12.97 18.13
N PHE A 423 -20.37 -12.02 19.03
CA PHE A 423 -19.65 -11.85 20.31
C PHE A 423 -20.03 -12.92 21.32
N ASN A 424 -19.23 -13.11 22.36
CA ASN A 424 -19.43 -14.24 23.25
C ASN A 424 -20.68 -14.05 24.11
N GLN A 425 -21.33 -15.18 24.40
CA GLN A 425 -22.41 -15.23 25.36
C GLN A 425 -21.86 -15.02 26.77
N PRO A 426 -22.46 -14.14 27.58
CA PRO A 426 -22.07 -14.00 28.98
C PRO A 426 -22.35 -15.30 29.73
N ASN A 427 -21.45 -15.67 30.65
CA ASN A 427 -21.58 -16.85 31.51
C ASN A 427 -21.70 -18.20 30.77
N SER A 428 -21.24 -18.29 29.52
CA SER A 428 -21.20 -19.56 28.77
C SER A 428 -19.85 -20.25 28.87
N LYS A 429 -19.86 -21.58 29.05
CA LYS A 429 -18.63 -22.41 29.06
C LYS A 429 -17.99 -22.49 27.67
N TYR A 430 -18.81 -22.63 26.64
CA TYR A 430 -18.41 -22.62 25.24
C TYR A 430 -18.97 -21.37 24.58
N THR A 431 -18.12 -20.60 23.90
CA THR A 431 -18.45 -19.27 23.39
C THR A 431 -18.37 -19.21 21.87
N LEU A 432 -18.91 -18.17 21.22
CA LEU A 432 -18.81 -17.99 19.76
C LEU A 432 -17.38 -17.75 19.29
N ASN A 433 -16.63 -16.86 19.94
CA ASN A 433 -15.29 -16.38 19.55
C ASN A 433 -15.24 -15.77 18.14
N GLY A 434 -16.27 -15.02 17.75
CA GLY A 434 -16.30 -14.35 16.44
C GLY A 434 -16.67 -15.26 15.26
N TYR A 435 -17.14 -16.49 15.49
CA TYR A 435 -17.67 -17.37 14.43
C TYR A 435 -19.18 -17.15 14.24
N ALA A 436 -19.79 -17.90 13.32
CA ALA A 436 -21.23 -17.90 13.08
C ALA A 436 -22.06 -18.02 14.39
N PRO A 437 -23.05 -17.14 14.63
CA PRO A 437 -23.96 -17.25 15.76
C PRO A 437 -24.93 -18.43 15.58
N LEU A 438 -24.67 -19.52 16.31
CA LEU A 438 -25.42 -20.78 16.23
C LEU A 438 -25.96 -21.25 17.59
N ASP A 439 -26.05 -20.36 18.59
CA ASP A 439 -26.49 -20.72 19.94
C ASP A 439 -27.99 -20.47 20.15
N GLY A 440 -28.80 -21.50 19.88
CA GLY A 440 -30.26 -21.46 20.03
C GLY A 440 -30.77 -21.82 21.43
N ARG A 441 -29.96 -21.77 22.48
CA ARG A 441 -30.44 -22.03 23.84
C ARG A 441 -31.48 -21.00 24.27
N GLU A 442 -32.42 -21.41 25.11
CA GLU A 442 -33.47 -20.50 25.60
C GLU A 442 -32.84 -19.30 26.33
N GLY A 443 -33.30 -18.09 26.01
CA GLY A 443 -32.71 -16.84 26.49
C GLY A 443 -31.53 -16.30 25.66
N ASN A 444 -30.99 -17.07 24.71
CA ASN A 444 -29.82 -16.70 23.91
C ASN A 444 -30.15 -16.34 22.45
N LYS A 445 -31.39 -15.93 22.17
CA LYS A 445 -31.88 -15.69 20.80
C LYS A 445 -30.96 -14.78 19.97
N GLN A 446 -30.35 -13.75 20.55
CA GLN A 446 -29.44 -12.83 19.83
C GLN A 446 -28.12 -13.47 19.34
N TRP A 447 -27.80 -14.70 19.77
CA TRP A 447 -26.62 -15.45 19.33
C TRP A 447 -26.99 -16.60 18.37
N ASP A 448 -28.18 -16.57 17.77
CA ASP A 448 -28.67 -17.56 16.81
C ASP A 448 -29.16 -16.91 15.51
N ALA A 449 -28.27 -16.72 14.54
CA ALA A 449 -28.59 -16.09 13.25
C ALA A 449 -29.50 -16.97 12.37
N ARG A 450 -29.63 -18.27 12.67
CA ARG A 450 -30.55 -19.18 11.97
C ARG A 450 -32.02 -18.81 12.19
N ARG A 451 -32.35 -18.09 13.26
CA ARG A 451 -33.72 -17.65 13.55
C ARG A 451 -34.19 -16.51 12.64
N SER A 452 -33.24 -15.78 12.04
CA SER A 452 -33.47 -14.63 11.16
C SER A 452 -32.95 -14.93 9.76
N SER A 453 -31.63 -14.83 9.51
CA SER A 453 -31.02 -14.98 8.18
C SER A 453 -31.43 -16.27 7.49
N GLY A 454 -31.34 -17.39 8.20
CA GLY A 454 -31.73 -18.72 7.70
C GLY A 454 -33.23 -19.03 7.76
N ASN A 455 -34.05 -18.16 8.36
CA ASN A 455 -35.49 -18.37 8.50
C ASN A 455 -36.23 -17.74 7.32
N SER A 456 -36.88 -18.56 6.50
CA SER A 456 -37.66 -18.13 5.34
C SER A 456 -38.94 -17.38 5.71
N ASN A 457 -39.37 -17.43 6.98
CA ASN A 457 -40.56 -16.77 7.48
C ASN A 457 -40.24 -15.48 8.29
N ASP A 458 -39.00 -15.01 8.24
CA ASP A 458 -38.53 -13.79 8.90
C ASP A 458 -37.94 -12.83 7.86
N LEU A 459 -38.17 -11.52 8.04
CA LEU A 459 -37.72 -10.49 7.10
C LEU A 459 -36.33 -9.93 7.42
N ARG A 460 -35.69 -10.38 8.51
CA ARG A 460 -34.32 -10.00 8.89
C ARG A 460 -33.27 -10.87 8.21
N GLY A 461 -32.11 -10.29 7.94
CA GLY A 461 -31.01 -10.95 7.22
C GLY A 461 -31.39 -11.25 5.76
N LYS A 462 -32.04 -10.29 5.09
CA LYS A 462 -32.62 -10.40 3.74
C LYS A 462 -32.34 -9.15 2.91
N ILE A 463 -32.51 -9.26 1.60
CA ILE A 463 -32.89 -8.11 0.77
C ILE A 463 -34.29 -8.38 0.24
N LEU A 464 -35.20 -7.46 0.54
CA LEU A 464 -36.61 -7.53 0.16
C LEU A 464 -36.81 -6.82 -1.18
N ARG A 465 -37.74 -7.29 -2.01
CA ARG A 465 -38.13 -6.64 -3.26
C ARG A 465 -39.65 -6.52 -3.35
N ILE A 466 -40.15 -5.29 -3.39
CA ILE A 466 -41.59 -4.98 -3.43
C ILE A 466 -41.89 -3.89 -4.46
N LYS A 467 -43.14 -3.79 -4.92
CA LYS A 467 -43.60 -2.69 -5.77
C LYS A 467 -44.64 -1.86 -5.02
N VAL A 468 -44.26 -0.64 -4.65
CA VAL A 468 -45.11 0.26 -3.85
C VAL A 468 -46.10 1.00 -4.75
N ALA A 469 -47.37 0.99 -4.39
CA ALA A 469 -48.46 1.70 -5.05
C ALA A 469 -48.61 3.14 -4.53
N GLU A 470 -49.39 3.99 -5.20
CA GLU A 470 -49.53 5.41 -4.84
C GLU A 470 -50.21 5.65 -3.47
N ASP A 471 -51.00 4.69 -2.98
CA ASP A 471 -51.63 4.76 -1.65
C ASP A 471 -50.73 4.26 -0.50
N GLY A 472 -49.51 3.80 -0.81
CA GLY A 472 -48.56 3.27 0.16
C GLY A 472 -48.68 1.76 0.39
N SER A 473 -49.71 1.10 -0.18
CA SER A 473 -49.74 -0.37 -0.25
C SER A 473 -48.64 -0.89 -1.19
N TYR A 474 -48.37 -2.20 -1.17
CA TYR A 474 -47.40 -2.79 -2.09
C TYR A 474 -47.88 -4.12 -2.65
N THR A 475 -47.27 -4.52 -3.76
CA THR A 475 -47.43 -5.82 -4.41
C THR A 475 -46.10 -6.57 -4.46
N ILE A 476 -46.15 -7.88 -4.68
CA ILE A 476 -44.97 -8.74 -4.79
C ILE A 476 -44.61 -8.88 -6.27
N PRO A 477 -43.42 -8.38 -6.71
CA PRO A 477 -42.94 -8.61 -8.06
C PRO A 477 -42.69 -10.10 -8.33
N GLU A 478 -42.87 -10.51 -9.59
CA GLU A 478 -42.48 -11.85 -10.01
C GLU A 478 -40.96 -12.05 -9.89
N GLY A 479 -40.54 -13.29 -9.62
CA GLY A 479 -39.13 -13.66 -9.53
C GLY A 479 -38.49 -13.48 -8.15
N ASN A 480 -39.26 -13.16 -7.11
CA ASN A 480 -38.79 -13.28 -5.72
C ASN A 480 -38.55 -14.75 -5.34
N LEU A 481 -37.72 -14.97 -4.30
CA LEU A 481 -37.22 -16.30 -3.94
C LEU A 481 -38.34 -17.28 -3.59
N TYR A 482 -39.39 -16.77 -2.93
CA TYR A 482 -40.55 -17.55 -2.53
C TYR A 482 -41.82 -17.04 -3.22
N PRO A 483 -42.54 -17.89 -3.95
CA PRO A 483 -43.83 -17.52 -4.53
C PRO A 483 -44.86 -17.14 -3.47
N GLN A 484 -45.73 -16.17 -3.79
CA GLN A 484 -46.82 -15.75 -2.91
C GLN A 484 -47.73 -16.94 -2.53
N GLY A 485 -48.03 -17.05 -1.23
CA GLY A 485 -48.86 -18.14 -0.69
C GLY A 485 -48.09 -19.41 -0.31
N THR A 486 -46.77 -19.45 -0.50
CA THR A 486 -45.93 -20.58 -0.04
C THR A 486 -45.88 -20.62 1.49
N GLU A 487 -46.36 -21.72 2.09
CA GLU A 487 -46.42 -21.88 3.55
C GLU A 487 -45.03 -21.80 4.20
N GLY A 488 -44.92 -21.12 5.35
CA GLY A 488 -43.67 -20.96 6.08
C GLY A 488 -42.64 -20.05 5.38
N THR A 489 -43.09 -19.19 4.47
CA THR A 489 -42.21 -18.24 3.76
C THR A 489 -42.79 -16.84 3.68
N ARG A 490 -41.92 -15.86 3.42
CA ARG A 490 -42.29 -14.48 3.14
C ARG A 490 -42.00 -14.13 1.67
N PRO A 491 -43.04 -13.77 0.88
CA PRO A 491 -42.88 -13.54 -0.55
C PRO A 491 -42.13 -12.23 -0.89
N GLU A 492 -41.92 -11.35 0.08
CA GLU A 492 -41.10 -10.14 -0.06
C GLU A 492 -39.61 -10.45 -0.27
N ILE A 493 -39.16 -11.66 0.11
CA ILE A 493 -37.74 -12.05 0.09
C ILE A 493 -37.26 -12.25 -1.35
N PHE A 494 -36.31 -11.43 -1.78
CA PHE A 494 -35.56 -11.62 -3.02
C PHE A 494 -34.21 -12.31 -2.76
N VAL A 495 -33.50 -11.88 -1.72
CA VAL A 495 -32.26 -12.51 -1.25
C VAL A 495 -32.43 -12.96 0.20
N GLN A 496 -32.01 -14.20 0.48
CA GLN A 496 -31.95 -14.77 1.82
C GLN A 496 -30.52 -15.05 2.26
N GLY A 497 -30.28 -15.08 3.56
CA GLY A 497 -29.05 -15.63 4.14
C GLY A 497 -27.98 -14.57 4.24
N LEU A 498 -28.35 -13.41 4.79
CA LEU A 498 -27.47 -12.26 4.96
C LEU A 498 -27.28 -11.94 6.44
N ARG A 499 -26.09 -11.46 6.81
CA ARG A 499 -25.67 -10.94 8.11
C ARG A 499 -25.91 -9.43 8.19
N ASN A 500 -25.18 -8.63 7.41
CA ASN A 500 -25.23 -7.17 7.47
C ASN A 500 -25.03 -6.53 6.08
N PRO A 501 -26.05 -6.60 5.20
CA PRO A 501 -26.01 -6.02 3.86
C PRO A 501 -26.17 -4.50 3.92
N TYR A 502 -25.09 -3.77 4.25
CA TYR A 502 -25.23 -2.39 4.70
C TYR A 502 -25.50 -1.40 3.55
N ARG A 503 -24.84 -1.54 2.40
CA ARG A 503 -25.08 -0.72 1.20
C ARG A 503 -25.37 -1.58 0.00
N ILE A 504 -26.49 -1.30 -0.66
CA ILE A 504 -26.96 -2.02 -1.84
C ILE A 504 -26.99 -1.11 -3.06
N SER A 505 -26.88 -1.71 -4.23
CA SER A 505 -26.92 -1.02 -5.51
C SER A 505 -27.56 -1.92 -6.55
N VAL A 506 -28.39 -1.36 -7.42
CA VAL A 506 -29.03 -2.09 -8.51
C VAL A 506 -28.52 -1.54 -9.83
N ASP A 507 -27.97 -2.41 -10.65
CA ASP A 507 -27.57 -2.08 -12.01
C ASP A 507 -28.82 -1.74 -12.84
N GLN A 508 -28.88 -0.49 -13.30
CA GLN A 508 -30.02 0.06 -14.02
C GLN A 508 -30.19 -0.51 -15.45
N LYS A 509 -29.20 -1.23 -15.98
CA LYS A 509 -29.31 -1.90 -17.30
C LYS A 509 -29.59 -3.39 -17.19
N THR A 510 -28.95 -4.08 -16.26
CA THR A 510 -29.08 -5.55 -16.15
C THR A 510 -30.10 -5.99 -15.10
N GLY A 511 -30.44 -5.12 -14.15
CA GLY A 511 -31.26 -5.46 -12.99
C GLY A 511 -30.51 -6.29 -11.92
N PHE A 512 -29.20 -6.51 -12.09
CA PHE A 512 -28.41 -7.22 -11.09
C PHE A 512 -28.29 -6.39 -9.81
N LEU A 513 -28.47 -7.07 -8.68
CA LEU A 513 -28.37 -6.48 -7.36
C LEU A 513 -26.98 -6.75 -6.78
N TYR A 514 -26.34 -5.72 -6.25
CA TYR A 514 -25.05 -5.79 -5.59
C TYR A 514 -25.15 -5.29 -4.16
N TRP A 515 -24.35 -5.85 -3.26
CA TRP A 515 -24.24 -5.35 -1.89
C TRP A 515 -22.90 -5.69 -1.27
N GLY A 516 -22.49 -4.85 -0.32
CA GLY A 516 -21.42 -5.20 0.60
C GLY A 516 -21.99 -5.84 1.86
N GLU A 517 -21.31 -6.88 2.33
CA GLU A 517 -21.71 -7.73 3.44
C GLU A 517 -20.57 -7.78 4.47
N VAL A 518 -20.84 -7.26 5.67
CA VAL A 518 -19.89 -7.35 6.78
C VAL A 518 -20.03 -8.70 7.46
N GLY A 519 -18.96 -9.50 7.50
CA GLY A 519 -18.95 -10.83 8.12
C GLY A 519 -18.50 -10.84 9.58
N PRO A 520 -18.28 -12.03 10.17
CA PRO A 520 -17.98 -12.17 11.60
C PRO A 520 -16.47 -11.97 11.92
N ASP A 521 -16.08 -11.97 13.20
CA ASP A 521 -14.75 -11.47 13.64
C ASP A 521 -13.68 -12.54 13.92
N ALA A 522 -13.93 -13.80 13.58
CA ALA A 522 -12.95 -14.87 13.74
C ALA A 522 -11.70 -14.60 12.88
N ASN A 523 -10.52 -14.51 13.51
CA ASN A 523 -9.26 -14.21 12.81
C ASN A 523 -8.63 -15.43 12.13
N ASN A 524 -8.88 -16.62 12.66
CA ASN A 524 -8.27 -17.87 12.20
C ASN A 524 -9.36 -18.90 11.89
N ASP A 525 -9.04 -19.84 11.02
CA ASP A 525 -9.94 -20.95 10.72
C ASP A 525 -10.00 -21.95 11.88
N SER A 526 -11.15 -22.60 12.03
CA SER A 526 -11.38 -23.74 12.91
C SER A 526 -12.20 -24.78 12.14
N LEU A 527 -11.67 -25.19 10.99
CA LEU A 527 -12.41 -25.97 9.98
C LEU A 527 -12.99 -27.28 10.50
N ASP A 528 -12.39 -27.90 11.52
CA ASP A 528 -12.85 -29.16 12.08
C ASP A 528 -13.87 -29.00 13.22
N VAL A 529 -13.99 -27.81 13.81
CA VAL A 529 -14.82 -27.60 15.02
C VAL A 529 -15.92 -26.57 14.79
N LYS A 530 -15.59 -25.37 14.31
CA LYS A 530 -16.57 -24.28 14.15
C LYS A 530 -16.78 -23.87 12.69
N GLY A 531 -15.76 -23.93 11.86
CA GLY A 531 -15.80 -23.51 10.46
C GLY A 531 -14.71 -22.50 10.10
N PRO A 532 -14.89 -21.77 8.99
CA PRO A 532 -13.90 -20.81 8.50
C PRO A 532 -13.79 -19.58 9.40
N ARG A 533 -12.67 -18.85 9.25
CA ARG A 533 -12.48 -17.47 9.71
C ARG A 533 -13.52 -16.54 9.09
N GLY A 534 -13.62 -15.32 9.59
CA GLY A 534 -14.50 -14.32 9.00
C GLY A 534 -14.04 -13.91 7.59
N TYR A 535 -14.99 -13.60 6.71
CA TYR A 535 -14.81 -12.88 5.43
C TYR A 535 -15.77 -11.70 5.36
N ASP A 536 -15.37 -10.58 4.78
CA ASP A 536 -16.33 -9.63 4.24
C ASP A 536 -16.52 -9.97 2.77
N GLU A 537 -17.71 -9.66 2.24
CA GLU A 537 -18.08 -10.03 0.89
C GLU A 537 -18.61 -8.82 0.14
N VAL A 538 -18.30 -8.75 -1.15
CA VAL A 538 -19.14 -8.05 -2.11
C VAL A 538 -19.90 -9.11 -2.87
N ASN A 539 -21.22 -8.99 -2.90
CA ASN A 539 -22.12 -9.99 -3.44
C ASN A 539 -22.84 -9.48 -4.69
N GLN A 540 -23.29 -10.42 -5.52
CA GLN A 540 -24.04 -10.17 -6.74
C GLN A 540 -25.19 -11.18 -6.85
N ALA A 541 -26.41 -10.68 -6.93
CA ALA A 541 -27.60 -11.46 -7.25
C ALA A 541 -28.08 -11.13 -8.66
N ARG A 542 -27.84 -12.06 -9.60
CA ARG A 542 -28.38 -12.00 -10.97
C ARG A 542 -29.87 -12.38 -11.03
N LYS A 543 -30.33 -13.08 -9.99
CA LYS A 543 -31.69 -13.54 -9.74
C LYS A 543 -31.85 -13.72 -8.23
N ALA A 544 -33.09 -13.92 -7.76
CA ALA A 544 -33.35 -14.27 -6.37
C ALA A 544 -32.58 -15.53 -5.95
N GLY A 545 -32.08 -15.55 -4.70
CA GLY A 545 -31.19 -16.62 -4.23
C GLY A 545 -30.95 -16.62 -2.72
N HIS A 546 -30.29 -17.68 -2.25
CA HIS A 546 -29.84 -17.84 -0.87
C HIS A 546 -28.31 -17.73 -0.83
N PHE A 547 -27.77 -16.80 -0.02
CA PHE A 547 -26.34 -16.46 0.02
C PHE A 547 -25.65 -16.92 1.30
N GLY A 548 -26.26 -17.89 1.98
CA GLY A 548 -25.52 -18.83 2.82
C GLY A 548 -25.44 -18.51 4.30
N TRP A 549 -25.44 -17.25 4.74
CA TRP A 549 -25.29 -16.93 6.16
C TRP A 549 -26.47 -17.46 7.00
N PRO A 550 -26.24 -18.11 8.18
CA PRO A 550 -24.97 -18.34 8.87
C PRO A 550 -24.33 -19.72 8.63
N TYR A 551 -24.73 -20.41 7.56
CA TYR A 551 -24.29 -21.78 7.24
C TYR A 551 -22.96 -21.80 6.49
N THR A 552 -22.75 -20.82 5.61
CA THR A 552 -21.54 -20.68 4.80
C THR A 552 -21.10 -19.23 4.72
N ILE A 553 -19.89 -18.99 4.20
CA ILE A 553 -19.32 -17.67 3.94
C ILE A 553 -18.30 -17.74 2.78
N GLY A 554 -18.03 -16.63 2.12
CA GLY A 554 -17.10 -16.50 1.00
C GLY A 554 -17.52 -17.38 -0.17
N ASN A 555 -16.59 -18.18 -0.68
CA ASN A 555 -16.87 -19.15 -1.73
C ASN A 555 -17.52 -20.43 -1.18
N ASN A 556 -18.64 -20.28 -0.46
CA ASN A 556 -19.39 -21.36 0.18
C ASN A 556 -18.58 -22.20 1.20
N PHE A 557 -17.66 -21.57 1.93
CA PHE A 557 -16.94 -22.23 3.03
C PHE A 557 -17.92 -22.52 4.18
N SER A 558 -18.15 -23.80 4.49
CA SER A 558 -19.16 -24.22 5.46
C SER A 558 -18.73 -24.06 6.92
N TYR A 559 -19.62 -23.48 7.73
CA TYR A 559 -19.60 -23.61 9.18
C TYR A 559 -20.07 -25.01 9.61
N ARG A 560 -19.87 -25.33 10.90
CA ARG A 560 -20.27 -26.60 11.50
C ARG A 560 -21.34 -26.42 12.56
N GLU A 561 -22.18 -27.43 12.70
CA GLU A 561 -23.06 -27.55 13.86
C GLU A 561 -22.21 -27.58 15.14
N PHE A 562 -22.63 -26.85 16.17
CA PHE A 562 -21.93 -26.79 17.45
C PHE A 562 -22.91 -26.73 18.61
N ASN A 563 -22.73 -27.60 19.61
CA ASN A 563 -23.53 -27.60 20.83
C ASN A 563 -22.84 -26.77 21.92
N TYR A 564 -23.42 -25.61 22.26
CA TYR A 564 -22.86 -24.69 23.26
C TYR A 564 -23.08 -25.11 24.72
N GLU A 565 -23.82 -26.20 24.99
CA GLU A 565 -23.92 -26.82 26.31
C GLU A 565 -22.80 -27.85 26.53
N THR A 566 -22.57 -28.73 25.56
CA THR A 566 -21.66 -29.88 25.68
C THR A 566 -20.28 -29.62 25.09
N GLY A 567 -20.16 -28.71 24.12
CA GLY A 567 -18.95 -28.45 23.34
C GLY A 567 -18.73 -29.43 22.19
N GLU A 568 -19.70 -30.30 21.91
CA GLU A 568 -19.67 -31.24 20.79
C GLU A 568 -19.91 -30.50 19.46
N HIS A 569 -19.16 -30.87 18.42
CA HIS A 569 -19.32 -30.35 17.06
C HIS A 569 -19.88 -31.44 16.15
N GLY A 570 -20.76 -31.04 15.25
CA GLY A 570 -21.44 -31.91 14.30
C GLY A 570 -20.86 -31.81 12.90
N ARG A 571 -21.72 -32.12 11.92
CA ARG A 571 -21.36 -32.04 10.50
C ARG A 571 -21.18 -30.59 10.04
N ALA A 572 -20.42 -30.42 8.97
CA ALA A 572 -20.45 -29.18 8.20
C ALA A 572 -21.82 -29.02 7.53
N PHE A 573 -22.31 -27.79 7.43
CA PHE A 573 -23.55 -27.51 6.70
C PHE A 573 -23.35 -27.77 5.20
N ASP A 574 -24.38 -28.34 4.57
CA ASP A 574 -24.37 -28.66 3.14
C ASP A 574 -24.82 -27.44 2.32
N PRO A 575 -23.94 -26.82 1.50
CA PRO A 575 -24.31 -25.68 0.68
C PRO A 575 -25.37 -26.02 -0.38
N ALA A 576 -25.56 -27.29 -0.77
CA ALA A 576 -26.56 -27.68 -1.76
C ALA A 576 -28.01 -27.64 -1.22
N GLY A 577 -28.19 -27.47 0.09
CA GLY A 577 -29.50 -27.37 0.71
C GLY A 577 -29.39 -27.42 2.24
N PRO A 578 -28.90 -26.34 2.88
CA PRO A 578 -28.61 -26.35 4.30
C PRO A 578 -29.89 -26.55 5.11
N GLU A 579 -29.74 -27.22 6.25
CA GLU A 579 -30.85 -27.51 7.16
C GLU A 579 -30.90 -26.48 8.29
N ASN A 580 -32.01 -25.75 8.39
CA ASN A 580 -32.26 -24.86 9.51
C ASN A 580 -32.75 -25.65 10.73
N ASN A 581 -31.80 -26.02 11.57
CA ASN A 581 -31.98 -26.75 12.82
C ASN A 581 -32.13 -25.84 14.06
N SER A 582 -32.40 -24.54 13.89
CA SER A 582 -32.68 -23.66 15.03
C SER A 582 -33.98 -24.06 15.73
N PRO A 583 -34.03 -24.08 17.07
CA PRO A 583 -35.28 -24.26 17.81
C PRO A 583 -36.23 -23.05 17.67
N HIS A 584 -35.75 -21.94 17.11
CA HIS A 584 -36.51 -20.72 16.88
C HIS A 584 -36.92 -20.53 15.41
N ASN A 585 -36.68 -21.53 14.55
CA ASN A 585 -37.09 -21.48 13.15
C ASN A 585 -38.62 -21.64 13.02
N THR A 586 -39.25 -20.73 12.29
CA THR A 586 -40.70 -20.73 11.99
C THR A 586 -40.98 -20.89 10.49
N GLY A 587 -39.94 -21.08 9.68
CA GLY A 587 -40.02 -21.27 8.24
C GLY A 587 -39.64 -22.67 7.79
N LEU A 588 -39.08 -22.77 6.59
CA LEU A 588 -38.63 -24.02 6.00
C LEU A 588 -37.47 -24.61 6.79
N LYS A 589 -37.48 -25.94 6.95
CA LYS A 589 -36.33 -26.67 7.53
C LYS A 589 -35.23 -26.90 6.50
N LYS A 590 -35.60 -27.26 5.27
CA LYS A 590 -34.64 -27.43 4.17
C LYS A 590 -34.65 -26.17 3.32
N LEU A 591 -33.52 -25.50 3.23
CA LEU A 591 -33.37 -24.24 2.52
C LEU A 591 -32.93 -24.47 1.06
N PRO A 592 -33.11 -23.47 0.17
CA PRO A 592 -32.54 -23.51 -1.17
C PRO A 592 -31.01 -23.65 -1.17
N PRO A 593 -30.43 -24.16 -2.27
CA PRO A 593 -28.98 -24.16 -2.47
C PRO A 593 -28.38 -22.76 -2.31
N VAL A 594 -27.14 -22.71 -1.82
CA VAL A 594 -26.40 -21.48 -1.58
C VAL A 594 -25.65 -21.04 -2.84
N GLU A 595 -25.76 -19.76 -3.18
CA GLU A 595 -24.95 -19.07 -4.19
C GLU A 595 -23.67 -18.50 -3.52
N PRO A 596 -22.49 -18.65 -4.14
CA PRO A 596 -21.23 -18.14 -3.59
C PRO A 596 -21.13 -16.61 -3.67
N ALA A 597 -20.28 -16.03 -2.82
CA ALA A 597 -19.96 -14.61 -2.89
C ALA A 597 -19.27 -14.24 -4.20
N PHE A 598 -19.50 -13.01 -4.68
CA PHE A 598 -18.88 -12.50 -5.90
C PHE A 598 -17.39 -12.16 -5.67
N ILE A 599 -17.09 -11.49 -4.56
CA ILE A 599 -15.74 -11.18 -4.06
C ILE A 599 -15.73 -11.41 -2.55
N TRP A 600 -14.68 -12.03 -2.00
CA TRP A 600 -14.56 -12.25 -0.54
C TRP A 600 -13.15 -11.97 -0.04
N TYR A 601 -13.03 -11.43 1.18
CA TYR A 601 -11.72 -11.17 1.76
C TYR A 601 -11.69 -11.18 3.30
N PRO A 602 -10.63 -11.75 3.90
CA PRO A 602 -10.45 -11.75 5.35
C PRO A 602 -9.73 -10.48 5.83
N TYR A 603 -9.45 -10.41 7.13
CA TYR A 603 -8.53 -9.40 7.69
C TYR A 603 -7.10 -9.52 7.12
N ALA A 604 -6.68 -10.73 6.79
CA ALA A 604 -5.39 -11.03 6.17
C ALA A 604 -5.44 -10.82 4.64
N VAL A 605 -4.31 -11.06 3.96
CA VAL A 605 -4.26 -11.06 2.48
C VAL A 605 -5.28 -12.09 1.97
N SER A 606 -6.12 -11.68 1.02
CA SER A 606 -6.99 -12.60 0.31
C SER A 606 -6.18 -13.34 -0.76
N PRO A 607 -6.18 -14.68 -0.79
CA PRO A 607 -5.49 -15.44 -1.83
C PRO A 607 -6.18 -15.30 -3.19
N ASP A 608 -7.49 -15.06 -3.20
CA ASP A 608 -8.30 -14.98 -4.42
C ASP A 608 -8.43 -13.53 -4.94
N PHE A 609 -8.30 -12.54 -4.05
CA PHE A 609 -8.46 -11.11 -4.34
C PHE A 609 -7.42 -10.26 -3.61
N PRO A 610 -6.11 -10.47 -3.85
CA PRO A 610 -5.06 -9.79 -3.10
C PRO A 610 -5.13 -8.26 -3.22
N GLN A 611 -5.74 -7.72 -4.29
CA GLN A 611 -5.88 -6.29 -4.53
C GLN A 611 -6.68 -5.57 -3.42
N VAL A 612 -7.53 -6.27 -2.65
CA VAL A 612 -8.31 -5.68 -1.54
C VAL A 612 -7.45 -5.31 -0.33
N GLY A 613 -6.20 -5.79 -0.27
CA GLY A 613 -5.23 -5.50 0.79
C GLY A 613 -5.53 -6.21 2.11
N THR A 614 -5.01 -5.67 3.21
CA THR A 614 -5.14 -6.21 4.57
C THR A 614 -5.70 -5.18 5.56
N GLY A 615 -6.02 -5.60 6.78
CA GLY A 615 -6.50 -4.74 7.86
C GLY A 615 -7.99 -4.92 8.16
N GLY A 616 -8.56 -4.00 8.94
CA GLY A 616 -10.00 -4.00 9.22
C GLY A 616 -10.81 -3.95 7.93
N ARG A 617 -12.08 -4.36 7.97
CA ARG A 617 -12.89 -4.63 6.78
C ARG A 617 -14.32 -4.17 6.99
N ASN A 618 -14.89 -3.59 5.93
CA ASN A 618 -16.31 -3.30 5.85
C ASN A 618 -16.65 -3.07 4.36
N ALA A 619 -16.99 -4.15 3.67
CA ALA A 619 -17.34 -4.13 2.26
C ALA A 619 -18.64 -3.35 2.02
N MET A 620 -18.65 -2.51 0.97
CA MET A 620 -19.82 -1.78 0.49
C MET A 620 -19.88 -1.80 -1.05
N ALA A 621 -21.10 -1.71 -1.59
CA ALA A 621 -21.35 -1.72 -3.03
C ALA A 621 -21.81 -0.35 -3.51
N GLY A 622 -21.19 0.14 -4.59
CA GLY A 622 -21.57 1.38 -5.27
C GLY A 622 -22.28 1.12 -6.61
N PRO A 623 -22.44 2.12 -7.46
CA PRO A 623 -23.15 2.00 -8.74
C PRO A 623 -22.32 1.26 -9.81
N VAL A 624 -23.02 0.64 -10.77
CA VAL A 624 -22.46 0.27 -12.07
C VAL A 624 -22.59 1.46 -13.00
N TYR A 625 -21.50 1.84 -13.68
CA TYR A 625 -21.48 3.05 -14.51
C TYR A 625 -21.79 2.76 -15.98
N TYR A 626 -22.58 3.65 -16.60
CA TYR A 626 -22.81 3.68 -18.04
C TYR A 626 -22.86 5.09 -18.58
N SER A 627 -21.85 5.49 -19.35
CA SER A 627 -21.67 6.83 -19.90
C SER A 627 -22.87 7.34 -20.70
N ASN A 628 -23.59 6.45 -21.39
CA ASN A 628 -24.74 6.80 -22.23
C ASN A 628 -26.00 7.18 -21.43
N MET A 629 -25.98 7.04 -20.10
CA MET A 629 -27.06 7.49 -19.22
C MET A 629 -26.88 8.94 -18.75
N TYR A 630 -25.73 9.56 -19.02
CA TYR A 630 -25.35 10.85 -18.46
C TYR A 630 -24.91 11.86 -19.53
N PRO A 631 -25.00 13.18 -19.25
CA PRO A 631 -24.55 14.21 -20.18
C PRO A 631 -23.05 14.11 -20.48
N ALA A 632 -22.67 14.21 -21.76
CA ALA A 632 -21.28 14.06 -22.20
C ALA A 632 -20.31 15.07 -21.57
N ASP A 633 -20.80 16.27 -21.23
CA ASP A 633 -19.98 17.38 -20.71
C ASP A 633 -19.55 17.20 -19.25
N THR A 634 -20.25 16.35 -18.49
CA THR A 634 -20.07 16.24 -17.02
C THR A 634 -19.78 14.82 -16.54
N ARG A 635 -20.03 13.82 -17.39
CA ARG A 635 -19.86 12.40 -17.06
C ARG A 635 -18.38 12.00 -16.94
N ILE A 636 -18.11 10.92 -16.20
CA ILE A 636 -16.79 10.29 -16.17
C ILE A 636 -16.49 9.52 -17.48
N PRO A 637 -15.23 9.16 -17.79
CA PRO A 637 -14.88 8.57 -19.07
C PRO A 637 -15.55 7.23 -19.36
N ASP A 638 -15.81 6.96 -20.64
CA ASP A 638 -16.35 5.68 -21.16
C ASP A 638 -15.47 4.46 -20.80
N TYR A 639 -14.24 4.66 -20.31
CA TYR A 639 -13.40 3.60 -19.73
C TYR A 639 -14.10 2.82 -18.61
N PHE A 640 -15.00 3.47 -17.87
CA PHE A 640 -15.74 2.87 -16.77
C PHE A 640 -17.06 2.22 -17.19
N ASP A 641 -17.41 2.21 -18.49
CA ASP A 641 -18.68 1.65 -18.96
C ASP A 641 -18.81 0.17 -18.61
N GLY A 642 -19.92 -0.17 -17.94
CA GLY A 642 -20.21 -1.52 -17.47
C GLY A 642 -19.38 -1.96 -16.27
N LYS A 643 -18.55 -1.08 -15.69
CA LYS A 643 -17.74 -1.40 -14.51
C LYS A 643 -18.48 -1.08 -13.22
N PHE A 644 -18.25 -1.91 -12.22
CA PHE A 644 -18.88 -1.84 -10.91
C PHE A 644 -17.95 -1.20 -9.89
N PHE A 645 -18.40 -0.11 -9.25
CA PHE A 645 -17.67 0.54 -8.17
C PHE A 645 -17.93 -0.17 -6.85
N ILE A 646 -16.86 -0.58 -6.18
CA ILE A 646 -16.87 -1.13 -4.82
C ILE A 646 -16.02 -0.26 -3.91
N TYR A 647 -16.34 -0.24 -2.63
CA TYR A 647 -15.59 0.55 -1.67
C TYR A 647 -15.57 -0.13 -0.30
N ASP A 648 -14.57 0.20 0.51
CA ASP A 648 -14.45 -0.32 1.87
C ASP A 648 -14.40 0.84 2.87
N TRP A 649 -15.31 0.78 3.83
CA TRP A 649 -15.48 1.83 4.85
C TRP A 649 -14.29 1.88 5.82
N ILE A 650 -13.69 0.74 6.20
CA ILE A 650 -12.53 0.74 7.12
C ILE A 650 -11.24 1.09 6.40
N ARG A 651 -11.01 0.47 5.24
CA ARG A 651 -9.75 0.58 4.49
C ARG A 651 -9.66 1.85 3.66
N GLY A 652 -10.77 2.53 3.42
CA GLY A 652 -10.80 3.86 2.81
C GLY A 652 -10.35 3.87 1.35
N TRP A 653 -10.69 2.82 0.59
CA TRP A 653 -10.41 2.74 -0.84
C TRP A 653 -11.70 2.64 -1.66
N ILE A 654 -11.60 3.04 -2.93
CA ILE A 654 -12.56 2.73 -3.98
C ILE A 654 -11.83 1.85 -5.00
N LYS A 655 -12.50 0.80 -5.47
CA LYS A 655 -12.01 -0.06 -6.55
C LYS A 655 -13.10 -0.23 -7.60
N VAL A 656 -12.66 -0.52 -8.81
CA VAL A 656 -13.51 -0.68 -9.96
C VAL A 656 -13.34 -2.10 -10.47
N VAL A 657 -14.45 -2.81 -10.61
CA VAL A 657 -14.50 -4.19 -11.07
C VAL A 657 -14.96 -4.21 -12.52
N THR A 658 -14.12 -4.75 -13.39
CA THR A 658 -14.48 -5.10 -14.76
C THR A 658 -15.14 -6.47 -14.74
N MET A 659 -16.32 -6.55 -15.36
CA MET A 659 -17.10 -7.78 -15.47
C MET A 659 -17.15 -8.22 -16.94
N GLN A 660 -17.23 -9.52 -17.14
CA GLN A 660 -17.58 -10.09 -18.44
C GLN A 660 -19.06 -9.79 -18.76
N GLU A 661 -19.45 -9.96 -20.02
CA GLU A 661 -20.83 -9.67 -20.48
C GLU A 661 -21.90 -10.46 -19.71
N ASN A 662 -21.56 -11.65 -19.21
CA ASN A 662 -22.45 -12.47 -18.38
C ASN A 662 -22.51 -12.05 -16.89
N GLY A 663 -21.74 -11.03 -16.49
CA GLY A 663 -21.62 -10.52 -15.13
C GLY A 663 -20.51 -11.15 -14.28
N ASP A 664 -19.72 -12.08 -14.82
CA ASP A 664 -18.61 -12.72 -14.08
C ASP A 664 -17.46 -11.74 -13.85
N PHE A 665 -16.74 -11.91 -12.73
CA PHE A 665 -15.54 -11.13 -12.42
C PHE A 665 -14.48 -11.34 -13.50
N ASP A 666 -13.82 -10.26 -13.95
CA ASP A 666 -12.69 -10.35 -14.88
C ASP A 666 -11.42 -9.69 -14.32
N LYS A 667 -11.54 -8.49 -13.78
CA LYS A 667 -10.42 -7.68 -13.26
C LYS A 667 -10.90 -6.70 -12.20
N MET A 668 -10.01 -6.35 -11.27
CA MET A 668 -10.21 -5.26 -10.30
C MET A 668 -9.05 -4.27 -10.33
N GLU A 669 -9.35 -2.99 -10.30
CA GLU A 669 -8.36 -1.91 -10.29
C GLU A 669 -8.66 -0.84 -9.23
N PRO A 670 -7.64 -0.15 -8.68
CA PRO A 670 -7.86 0.96 -7.77
C PRO A 670 -8.47 2.17 -8.51
N PHE A 671 -9.33 2.92 -7.81
CA PHE A 671 -9.83 4.21 -8.28
C PHE A 671 -9.41 5.31 -7.31
N MET A 672 -8.66 6.28 -7.82
CA MET A 672 -8.02 7.35 -7.03
C MET A 672 -7.20 6.85 -5.82
N PRO A 673 -6.21 5.94 -6.01
CA PRO A 673 -5.44 5.35 -4.91
C PRO A 673 -4.60 6.34 -4.09
N GLY A 674 -4.24 7.50 -4.64
CA GLY A 674 -3.57 8.59 -3.92
C GLY A 674 -4.53 9.46 -3.09
N THR A 675 -5.83 9.29 -3.25
CA THR A 675 -6.86 10.08 -2.56
C THR A 675 -7.29 9.44 -1.25
N LYS A 676 -7.26 10.22 -0.17
CA LYS A 676 -7.74 9.77 1.14
C LYS A 676 -9.26 9.86 1.24
N PHE A 677 -9.87 8.73 1.57
CA PHE A 677 -11.28 8.66 1.92
C PHE A 677 -11.48 8.34 3.41
N ASN A 678 -12.40 9.03 4.07
CA ASN A 678 -12.65 8.87 5.50
C ASN A 678 -13.97 8.11 5.71
N ALA A 679 -13.89 6.79 5.87
CA ALA A 679 -15.06 6.01 6.26
C ALA A 679 -16.23 6.19 5.28
N LEU A 680 -15.99 5.84 4.01
CA LEU A 680 -16.94 5.94 2.90
C LEU A 680 -18.23 5.21 3.26
N MET A 681 -19.30 5.97 3.46
CA MET A 681 -20.57 5.46 3.95
C MET A 681 -21.56 5.22 2.83
N ASP A 682 -21.57 6.08 1.82
CA ASP A 682 -22.49 5.97 0.70
C ASP A 682 -21.91 6.56 -0.59
N MET A 683 -22.37 6.06 -1.73
CA MET A 683 -21.91 6.46 -3.06
C MET A 683 -23.06 6.40 -4.07
N GLU A 684 -23.33 7.50 -4.77
CA GLU A 684 -24.37 7.57 -5.80
C GLU A 684 -23.85 8.25 -7.07
N MET A 685 -24.35 7.85 -8.24
CA MET A 685 -24.21 8.64 -9.47
C MET A 685 -25.27 9.73 -9.49
N GLY A 686 -24.85 10.99 -9.60
CA GLY A 686 -25.77 12.11 -9.82
C GLY A 686 -26.36 12.08 -11.24
N PRO A 687 -27.48 12.79 -11.48
CA PRO A 687 -28.06 12.91 -12.82
C PRO A 687 -27.14 13.66 -13.82
N ASP A 688 -26.06 14.29 -13.33
CA ASP A 688 -24.99 14.89 -14.12
C ASP A 688 -23.84 13.91 -14.44
N GLY A 689 -23.91 12.64 -14.01
CA GLY A 689 -22.88 11.63 -14.28
C GLY A 689 -21.63 11.75 -13.42
N LYS A 690 -21.70 12.52 -12.33
CA LYS A 690 -20.63 12.62 -11.33
C LYS A 690 -20.87 11.68 -10.17
N ILE A 691 -19.81 11.30 -9.47
CA ILE A 691 -19.90 10.43 -8.30
C ILE A 691 -20.05 11.31 -7.05
N TYR A 692 -21.12 11.13 -6.31
CA TYR A 692 -21.32 11.76 -5.01
C TYR A 692 -20.94 10.77 -3.92
N ILE A 693 -20.29 11.26 -2.87
CA ILE A 693 -19.75 10.43 -1.79
C ILE A 693 -20.10 11.04 -0.44
N LEU A 694 -20.60 10.18 0.45
CA LEU A 694 -20.83 10.50 1.85
C LEU A 694 -19.77 9.83 2.73
N GLU A 695 -19.12 10.61 3.58
CA GLU A 695 -18.09 10.15 4.52
C GLU A 695 -18.62 10.24 5.95
N TYR A 696 -18.54 9.13 6.69
CA TYR A 696 -18.96 9.04 8.10
C TYR A 696 -17.99 9.76 9.04
N GLY A 697 -16.73 9.92 8.62
CA GLY A 697 -15.62 10.32 9.48
C GLY A 697 -15.12 9.15 10.35
N ASN A 698 -13.98 9.32 11.01
CA ASN A 698 -13.27 8.15 11.57
C ASN A 698 -13.64 7.81 13.03
N GLY A 699 -14.55 8.55 13.67
CA GLY A 699 -15.03 8.24 15.02
C GLY A 699 -16.39 7.54 15.00
N TRP A 700 -16.49 6.36 15.63
CA TRP A 700 -17.77 5.66 15.79
C TRP A 700 -18.72 6.40 16.74
N PHE A 701 -20.01 6.36 16.42
CA PHE A 701 -21.11 6.88 17.24
C PHE A 701 -20.97 8.35 17.72
N THR A 702 -20.32 9.21 16.92
CA THR A 702 -20.05 10.60 17.28
C THR A 702 -20.19 11.54 16.08
N LYS A 703 -20.31 12.85 16.36
CA LYS A 703 -20.05 13.90 15.36
C LYS A 703 -18.56 13.89 15.05
N ASN A 704 -18.22 13.88 13.77
CA ASN A 704 -16.84 13.80 13.29
C ASN A 704 -16.47 15.06 12.52
N PRO A 705 -15.31 15.69 12.80
CA PRO A 705 -14.84 16.85 12.03
C PRO A 705 -14.46 16.47 10.59
N ASP A 706 -14.20 15.19 10.34
CA ASP A 706 -13.86 14.62 9.03
C ASP A 706 -15.04 13.89 8.36
N ALA A 707 -16.25 13.95 8.92
CA ALA A 707 -17.47 13.56 8.20
C ALA A 707 -17.80 14.63 7.16
N GLY A 708 -18.24 14.22 5.97
CA GLY A 708 -18.47 15.18 4.89
C GLY A 708 -19.23 14.63 3.71
N LEU A 709 -19.68 15.55 2.87
CA LEU A 709 -20.32 15.31 1.60
C LEU A 709 -19.40 15.84 0.50
N PHE A 710 -19.08 14.97 -0.44
CA PHE A 710 -18.10 15.22 -1.50
C PHE A 710 -18.68 14.83 -2.85
N ARG A 711 -18.05 15.36 -3.90
CA ARG A 711 -18.31 15.00 -5.29
C ARG A 711 -16.99 14.74 -6.00
N ILE A 712 -16.94 13.73 -6.84
CA ILE A 712 -15.79 13.48 -7.72
C ILE A 712 -16.10 14.03 -9.10
N ASP A 713 -15.31 15.00 -9.51
CA ASP A 713 -15.34 15.61 -10.83
C ASP A 713 -14.27 14.98 -11.74
N PHE A 714 -14.60 14.75 -13.02
CA PHE A 714 -13.60 14.41 -14.04
C PHE A 714 -13.24 15.65 -14.87
N ASN A 715 -11.96 15.99 -14.87
CA ASN A 715 -11.40 17.10 -15.62
C ASN A 715 -10.91 16.59 -16.97
N GLY A 716 -11.82 16.54 -17.94
CA GLY A 716 -11.49 16.31 -19.34
C GLY A 716 -10.76 17.53 -19.95
N GLY A 717 -9.86 17.27 -20.90
CA GLY A 717 -9.10 18.33 -21.59
C GLY A 717 -7.69 18.58 -21.03
N ASN A 718 -7.15 19.76 -21.38
CA ASN A 718 -5.83 20.25 -20.99
C ASN A 718 -5.78 20.57 -19.49
N ARG A 719 -4.65 20.30 -18.81
CA ARG A 719 -4.50 20.46 -17.37
C ARG A 719 -3.39 21.45 -17.04
N ALA A 720 -3.53 22.13 -15.90
CA ALA A 720 -2.51 23.03 -15.42
C ALA A 720 -1.23 22.24 -15.07
N PRO A 721 -0.04 22.79 -15.38
CA PRO A 721 1.21 22.24 -14.90
C PRO A 721 1.25 22.11 -13.38
N VAL A 722 1.95 21.09 -12.87
CA VAL A 722 2.16 20.91 -11.43
C VAL A 722 3.58 21.29 -11.08
N VAL A 723 3.76 22.23 -10.15
CA VAL A 723 5.07 22.57 -9.56
C VAL A 723 5.28 21.73 -8.30
N SER A 724 6.10 20.69 -8.38
CA SER A 724 6.32 19.75 -7.28
C SER A 724 7.27 20.29 -6.21
N SER A 725 8.17 21.22 -6.55
CA SER A 725 9.09 21.82 -5.58
C SER A 725 9.61 23.18 -6.03
N LEU A 726 9.87 24.05 -5.05
CA LEU A 726 10.67 25.27 -5.18
C LEU A 726 11.78 25.22 -4.13
N THR A 727 13.03 25.38 -4.56
CA THR A 727 14.21 25.36 -3.68
C THR A 727 15.07 26.60 -3.88
N VAL A 728 15.82 26.97 -2.85
CA VAL A 728 16.76 28.10 -2.85
C VAL A 728 18.13 27.65 -2.36
N ASP A 729 19.19 28.26 -2.91
CA ASP A 729 20.57 28.00 -2.46
C ASP A 729 20.89 28.60 -1.09
N LYS A 730 20.18 29.67 -0.71
CA LYS A 730 20.24 30.32 0.60
C LYS A 730 18.89 30.92 0.97
N THR A 731 18.52 30.84 2.24
CA THR A 731 17.27 31.40 2.78
C THR A 731 17.50 32.72 3.51
N SER A 732 18.76 33.08 3.83
CA SER A 732 19.07 34.33 4.54
C SER A 732 20.50 34.81 4.27
N GLY A 733 20.80 36.06 4.61
CA GLY A 733 22.15 36.65 4.56
C GLY A 733 22.14 38.18 4.51
N SER A 734 23.32 38.79 4.44
CA SER A 734 23.47 40.25 4.39
C SER A 734 22.83 40.86 3.13
N ASN A 735 22.23 42.03 3.30
CA ASN A 735 21.76 42.85 2.20
C ASN A 735 22.95 43.60 1.54
N PRO A 736 23.13 43.56 0.20
CA PRO A 736 22.25 42.92 -0.78
C PRO A 736 22.45 41.39 -0.88
N LEU A 737 21.33 40.66 -0.88
CA LEU A 737 21.31 39.20 -0.90
C LEU A 737 21.01 38.67 -2.31
N THR A 738 21.97 37.95 -2.91
CA THR A 738 21.75 37.24 -4.19
C THR A 738 21.30 35.82 -3.93
N VAL A 739 20.20 35.35 -4.51
CA VAL A 739 19.63 34.00 -4.32
C VAL A 739 19.36 33.36 -5.67
N THR A 740 19.61 32.05 -5.77
CA THR A 740 19.23 31.22 -6.92
C THR A 740 18.05 30.33 -6.54
N PHE A 741 16.98 30.44 -7.31
CA PHE A 741 15.76 29.64 -7.20
C PHE A 741 15.78 28.55 -8.26
N THR A 742 15.37 27.35 -7.86
CA THR A 742 15.18 26.21 -8.78
C THR A 742 13.83 25.56 -8.51
N ALA A 743 13.05 25.35 -9.57
CA ALA A 743 11.76 24.70 -9.55
C ALA A 743 11.85 23.28 -10.13
N THR A 744 10.96 22.40 -9.70
CA THR A 744 10.65 21.17 -10.42
C THR A 744 9.18 21.24 -10.78
N ALA A 745 8.86 21.14 -12.07
CA ALA A 745 7.49 21.12 -12.54
C ALA A 745 7.31 20.09 -13.65
N SER A 746 6.07 19.64 -13.83
CA SER A 746 5.68 18.74 -14.89
C SER A 746 4.33 19.16 -15.44
N ASP A 747 4.25 19.25 -16.76
CA ASP A 747 2.98 19.38 -17.46
C ASP A 747 2.40 17.97 -17.72
N PRO A 748 1.12 17.71 -17.37
CA PRO A 748 0.52 16.39 -17.58
C PRO A 748 0.38 15.97 -19.05
N GLU A 749 0.26 16.93 -19.98
CA GLU A 749 0.25 16.69 -21.43
C GLU A 749 1.67 16.65 -22.03
N LYS A 750 2.69 16.87 -21.19
CA LYS A 750 4.12 16.98 -21.54
C LYS A 750 4.40 18.15 -22.47
N ASP A 751 3.58 19.20 -22.38
CA ASP A 751 3.78 20.42 -23.14
C ASP A 751 4.96 21.25 -22.59
N PRO A 752 5.62 22.07 -23.43
CA PRO A 752 6.62 23.03 -22.97
C PRO A 752 6.00 24.06 -22.02
N MET A 753 6.68 24.34 -20.91
CA MET A 753 6.17 25.26 -19.86
C MET A 753 6.96 26.57 -19.81
N THR A 754 6.30 27.61 -19.30
CA THR A 754 6.90 28.90 -18.95
C THR A 754 6.74 29.16 -17.45
N TYR A 755 7.77 29.67 -16.78
CA TYR A 755 7.82 29.85 -15.33
C TYR A 755 7.76 31.34 -14.96
N THR A 756 6.74 31.76 -14.23
CA THR A 756 6.64 33.11 -13.67
C THR A 756 6.97 33.10 -12.18
N TRP A 757 8.03 33.80 -11.81
CA TRP A 757 8.55 33.94 -10.45
C TRP A 757 7.99 35.22 -9.84
N ASP A 758 7.23 35.10 -8.75
CA ASP A 758 6.88 36.20 -7.85
C ASP A 758 7.95 36.28 -6.76
N LEU A 759 8.65 37.40 -6.72
CA LEU A 759 9.82 37.59 -5.85
C LEU A 759 9.45 38.16 -4.47
N GLY A 760 8.16 38.27 -4.14
CA GLY A 760 7.70 38.68 -2.81
C GLY A 760 7.92 40.17 -2.50
N ASN A 761 8.49 40.95 -3.44
CA ASN A 761 8.69 42.40 -3.36
C ASN A 761 7.77 43.18 -4.32
N GLY A 762 6.80 42.51 -4.94
CA GLY A 762 5.93 43.08 -5.97
C GLY A 762 6.50 43.02 -7.39
N GLU A 763 7.73 42.51 -7.57
CA GLU A 763 8.30 42.22 -8.89
C GLU A 763 8.03 40.78 -9.31
N THR A 764 7.84 40.58 -10.62
CA THR A 764 7.75 39.26 -11.23
C THR A 764 8.73 39.12 -12.37
N GLN A 765 9.27 37.91 -12.58
CA GLN A 765 10.12 37.58 -13.72
C GLN A 765 9.66 36.30 -14.39
N THR A 766 9.95 36.13 -15.68
CA THR A 766 9.54 34.95 -16.43
C THR A 766 10.72 34.27 -17.11
N THR A 767 10.81 32.94 -16.99
CA THR A 767 11.88 32.11 -17.58
C THR A 767 11.28 30.91 -18.32
N GLN A 768 12.03 30.34 -19.26
CA GLN A 768 11.69 29.05 -19.90
C GLN A 768 12.33 27.86 -19.19
N GLU A 769 13.49 28.09 -18.58
CA GLU A 769 14.13 27.10 -17.72
C GLU A 769 13.56 27.22 -16.30
N PRO A 770 13.48 26.11 -15.54
CA PRO A 770 12.96 26.11 -14.18
C PRO A 770 13.96 26.67 -13.15
N SER A 771 14.68 27.74 -13.49
CA SER A 771 15.62 28.41 -12.57
C SER A 771 15.69 29.93 -12.79
N LEU A 772 15.93 30.67 -11.70
CA LEU A 772 16.13 32.12 -11.71
C LEU A 772 17.18 32.53 -10.66
N THR A 773 18.08 33.45 -10.99
CA THR A 773 18.95 34.12 -10.00
C THR A 773 18.53 35.58 -9.86
N TYR A 774 18.34 36.04 -8.62
CA TYR A 774 17.90 37.40 -8.31
C TYR A 774 18.67 38.00 -7.11
N THR A 775 18.81 39.33 -7.08
CA THR A 775 19.49 40.05 -5.98
C THR A 775 18.54 41.01 -5.29
N TYR A 776 18.23 40.76 -4.03
CA TYR A 776 17.48 41.68 -3.16
C TYR A 776 18.39 42.82 -2.71
N GLN A 777 17.98 44.05 -3.00
CA GLN A 777 18.71 45.28 -2.65
C GLN A 777 18.22 45.91 -1.34
N THR A 778 17.06 45.48 -0.85
CA THR A 778 16.42 45.97 0.37
C THR A 778 16.36 44.88 1.43
N VAL A 779 16.47 45.31 2.68
CA VAL A 779 16.24 44.48 3.86
C VAL A 779 14.75 44.09 3.92
N GLY A 780 14.44 42.82 4.18
CA GLY A 780 13.06 42.35 4.27
C GLY A 780 12.89 40.83 4.23
N ASP A 781 11.68 40.39 4.59
CA ASP A 781 11.16 39.03 4.38
C ASP A 781 10.40 38.99 3.05
N PHE A 782 10.86 38.15 2.13
CA PHE A 782 10.27 37.96 0.81
C PHE A 782 9.69 36.55 0.74
N GLU A 783 8.41 36.42 0.40
CA GLU A 783 7.79 35.13 0.07
C GLU A 783 7.83 34.90 -1.43
N ILE A 784 8.70 33.99 -1.88
CA ILE A 784 8.87 33.69 -3.29
C ILE A 784 7.93 32.56 -3.69
N LYS A 785 7.23 32.74 -4.81
CA LYS A 785 6.43 31.70 -5.46
C LYS A 785 6.83 31.59 -6.91
N VAL A 786 6.73 30.39 -7.47
CA VAL A 786 6.87 30.19 -8.93
C VAL A 786 5.61 29.55 -9.46
N SER A 787 5.18 30.00 -10.64
CA SER A 787 4.02 29.46 -11.32
C SER A 787 4.42 28.98 -12.72
N ALA A 788 4.20 27.70 -13.01
CA ALA A 788 4.45 27.11 -14.32
C ALA A 788 3.16 27.15 -15.14
N ALA A 789 3.23 27.66 -16.37
CA ALA A 789 2.12 27.75 -17.30
C ALA A 789 2.41 26.99 -18.59
N ASP A 790 1.37 26.36 -19.15
CA ASP A 790 1.42 25.66 -20.43
C ASP A 790 1.05 26.59 -21.62
N PRO A 791 1.14 26.12 -22.88
CA PRO A 791 0.76 26.92 -24.06
C PRO A 791 -0.75 27.21 -24.15
N ALA A 792 -1.60 26.46 -23.46
CA ALA A 792 -3.04 26.70 -23.37
C ALA A 792 -3.38 27.79 -22.32
N GLY A 793 -2.39 28.26 -21.57
CA GLY A 793 -2.50 29.32 -20.56
C GLY A 793 -2.97 28.82 -19.19
N MET A 794 -3.05 27.51 -18.96
CA MET A 794 -3.33 26.97 -17.63
C MET A 794 -2.04 27.01 -16.79
N GLN A 795 -2.18 27.27 -15.49
CA GLN A 795 -1.03 27.55 -14.63
C GLN A 795 -1.19 26.86 -13.27
N GLY A 796 -0.10 26.29 -12.75
CA GLY A 796 0.00 25.83 -11.36
C GLY A 796 1.17 26.47 -10.63
N SER A 797 1.03 26.65 -9.32
CA SER A 797 1.98 27.41 -8.49
C SER A 797 2.60 26.56 -7.39
N SER A 798 3.84 26.88 -7.01
CA SER A 798 4.49 26.29 -5.84
C SER A 798 3.89 26.81 -4.53
N LEU A 799 4.16 26.08 -3.44
CA LEU A 799 4.13 26.68 -2.11
C LEU A 799 5.19 27.80 -2.01
N PRO A 800 4.96 28.83 -1.18
CA PRO A 800 5.93 29.90 -1.00
C PRO A 800 7.20 29.43 -0.27
N VAL A 801 8.34 30.02 -0.63
CA VAL A 801 9.60 29.90 0.11
C VAL A 801 10.01 31.29 0.60
N SER A 802 10.27 31.42 1.89
CA SER A 802 10.74 32.68 2.48
C SER A 802 12.23 32.88 2.30
N VAL A 803 12.63 34.10 1.92
CA VAL A 803 14.03 34.56 1.87
C VAL A 803 14.16 35.84 2.70
N TYR A 804 15.16 35.88 3.58
CA TYR A 804 15.41 37.00 4.48
C TYR A 804 16.67 37.77 4.04
N SER A 805 16.49 38.90 3.38
CA SER A 805 17.60 39.81 3.10
C SER A 805 17.83 40.70 4.31
N GLY A 806 19.01 40.64 4.92
CA GLY A 806 19.41 41.46 6.06
C GLY A 806 19.29 40.81 7.44
N ASN A 807 19.18 39.47 7.53
CA ASN A 807 19.35 38.71 8.79
C ASN A 807 20.14 37.40 8.56
N PHE A 808 21.07 37.07 9.43
CA PHE A 808 21.87 35.85 9.48
C PHE A 808 21.32 34.90 10.55
N ALA A 809 21.38 33.59 10.29
CA ALA A 809 21.15 32.65 11.36
C ALA A 809 22.31 32.72 12.39
N PRO A 810 22.02 32.71 13.71
CA PRO A 810 23.05 32.81 14.73
C PRO A 810 23.98 31.59 14.71
N GLU A 811 25.27 31.82 14.90
CA GLU A 811 26.26 30.76 15.05
C GLU A 811 26.36 30.35 16.53
N VAL A 812 25.98 29.10 16.82
CA VAL A 812 26.14 28.50 18.15
C VAL A 812 27.41 27.66 18.14
N LYS A 813 28.25 27.80 19.16
CA LYS A 813 29.49 27.03 19.30
C LYS A 813 29.65 26.49 20.71
N ILE A 814 29.81 25.18 20.81
CA ILE A 814 30.17 24.52 22.08
C ILE A 814 31.69 24.42 22.16
N SER A 815 32.27 25.02 23.21
CA SER A 815 33.70 24.97 23.53
C SER A 815 33.93 24.22 24.84
N ILE A 816 35.06 23.53 24.96
CA ILE A 816 35.48 22.86 26.20
C ILE A 816 36.92 23.19 26.56
N GLN A 817 37.27 23.08 27.85
CA GLN A 817 38.65 23.19 28.30
C GLN A 817 39.32 21.82 28.32
N GLY A 818 40.36 21.63 27.51
CA GLY A 818 41.11 20.39 27.41
C GLY A 818 40.92 19.70 26.07
N ASN A 819 40.96 18.36 26.08
CA ASN A 819 40.98 17.55 24.86
C ASN A 819 39.61 17.50 24.17
N GLN A 820 39.56 17.85 22.88
CA GLN A 820 38.32 17.91 22.08
C GLN A 820 37.84 16.56 21.52
N SER A 821 38.55 15.47 21.80
CA SER A 821 38.25 14.13 21.28
C SER A 821 37.88 13.15 22.38
N PHE A 822 38.49 13.31 23.56
CA PHE A 822 38.37 12.37 24.67
C PHE A 822 37.85 13.04 25.95
N TYR A 823 36.97 12.33 26.64
CA TYR A 823 36.80 12.52 28.08
C TYR A 823 37.73 11.57 28.84
N PHE A 824 38.17 12.00 30.02
CA PHE A 824 38.99 11.19 30.92
C PHE A 824 38.12 10.76 32.12
N PRO A 825 37.93 9.46 32.37
CA PRO A 825 37.15 8.99 33.51
C PRO A 825 37.59 9.65 34.83
N GLY A 826 36.64 10.14 35.61
CA GLY A 826 36.89 10.83 36.88
C GLY A 826 37.34 12.30 36.76
N LYS A 827 37.63 12.81 35.56
CA LYS A 827 37.84 14.25 35.31
C LYS A 827 36.58 14.87 34.70
N LYS A 828 36.04 15.90 35.33
CA LYS A 828 34.86 16.62 34.82
C LYS A 828 35.20 17.37 33.53
N VAL A 829 34.24 17.44 32.61
CA VAL A 829 34.33 18.21 31.36
C VAL A 829 33.74 19.59 31.60
N ALA A 830 34.60 20.62 31.58
CA ALA A 830 34.16 22.01 31.60
C ALA A 830 33.77 22.44 30.19
N TYR A 831 32.53 22.89 30.02
CA TYR A 831 32.00 23.37 28.74
C TYR A 831 31.50 24.82 28.86
N SER A 832 31.52 25.51 27.74
CA SER A 832 30.94 26.83 27.55
C SER A 832 30.34 26.90 26.16
N VAL A 833 29.09 27.34 26.05
CA VAL A 833 28.45 27.64 24.78
C VAL A 833 28.58 29.12 24.53
N SER A 834 29.12 29.48 23.36
CA SER A 834 29.12 30.84 22.85
C SER A 834 28.14 30.94 21.69
N VAL A 835 27.37 32.01 21.69
CA VAL A 835 26.52 32.39 20.58
C VAL A 835 27.12 33.64 19.97
N SER A 836 27.29 33.65 18.66
CA SER A 836 27.62 34.83 17.89
C SER A 836 26.61 34.99 16.78
N ASP A 837 25.97 36.13 16.76
CA ASP A 837 25.09 36.54 15.67
C ASP A 837 25.78 37.71 14.96
N GLN A 838 25.80 37.70 13.62
CA GLN A 838 26.36 38.81 12.86
C GLN A 838 25.50 40.08 12.99
N ASP A 839 24.21 39.91 13.26
CA ASP A 839 23.23 41.01 13.28
C ASP A 839 22.83 41.44 14.71
N ASP A 840 23.11 40.61 15.73
CA ASP A 840 23.03 40.99 17.14
C ASP A 840 24.39 40.87 17.86
N PRO A 841 25.16 41.97 17.96
CA PRO A 841 26.42 41.99 18.71
C PRO A 841 26.26 41.65 20.21
N ASN A 842 25.03 41.69 20.76
CA ASN A 842 24.71 41.31 22.13
C ASN A 842 24.18 39.87 22.28
N ALA A 843 24.04 39.09 21.20
CA ALA A 843 23.57 37.70 21.26
C ALA A 843 24.42 36.82 22.20
N GLY A 844 25.71 37.13 22.32
CA GLY A 844 26.62 36.48 23.27
C GLY A 844 26.38 36.81 24.76
N ASN A 845 25.60 37.86 25.05
CA ASN A 845 25.30 38.33 26.41
C ASN A 845 23.87 37.99 26.85
N ASP A 846 22.91 37.93 25.91
CA ASP A 846 21.53 37.52 26.16
C ASP A 846 21.26 36.10 25.68
N LEU A 847 21.46 35.15 26.60
CA LEU A 847 21.32 33.71 26.37
C LEU A 847 19.94 33.18 26.76
N SER A 848 18.93 34.05 26.86
CA SER A 848 17.59 33.66 27.33
C SER A 848 16.87 32.66 26.42
N SER A 849 17.22 32.60 25.13
CA SER A 849 16.73 31.63 24.14
C SER A 849 17.68 30.43 23.92
N LEU A 850 18.76 30.34 24.70
CA LEU A 850 19.72 29.24 24.61
C LEU A 850 19.16 27.98 25.28
N ILE A 851 19.14 26.88 24.53
CA ILE A 851 18.88 25.54 25.05
C ILE A 851 20.19 24.75 25.03
N VAL A 852 20.50 24.08 26.13
CA VAL A 852 21.66 23.18 26.28
C VAL A 852 21.22 21.86 26.90
N SER A 853 21.66 20.74 26.33
CA SER A 853 21.45 19.39 26.87
C SER A 853 22.72 18.56 26.82
N ALA A 854 22.80 17.54 27.68
CA ALA A 854 23.91 16.59 27.68
C ALA A 854 23.41 15.15 27.92
N ASP A 855 23.99 14.20 27.20
CA ASP A 855 23.68 12.76 27.27
C ASP A 855 24.96 11.90 27.24
N TYR A 856 24.89 10.70 27.83
CA TYR A 856 25.98 9.70 27.79
C TYR A 856 25.49 8.41 27.13
N LEU A 857 26.12 8.05 26.02
CA LEU A 857 25.80 6.93 25.13
C LEU A 857 26.83 5.80 25.30
N GLN A 858 26.42 4.54 25.11
CA GLN A 858 27.31 3.36 25.13
C GLN A 858 27.07 2.52 23.87
N GLY A 859 28.02 2.49 22.93
CA GLY A 859 27.89 1.76 21.65
C GLY A 859 28.21 2.66 20.44
N ILE A 860 28.74 2.07 19.36
CA ILE A 860 29.29 2.81 18.21
C ILE A 860 28.23 3.21 17.18
N ASP A 861 27.01 3.51 17.61
CA ASP A 861 26.00 4.12 16.74
C ASP A 861 25.77 5.58 17.14
N MET A 862 26.59 6.47 16.56
CA MET A 862 26.45 7.92 16.77
C MET A 862 25.18 8.50 16.12
N ALA A 863 24.37 7.70 15.40
CA ALA A 863 23.03 8.11 14.98
C ALA A 863 22.05 8.26 16.18
N GLU A 864 22.33 7.63 17.33
CA GLU A 864 21.56 7.79 18.58
C GLU A 864 21.78 9.15 19.27
N ALA A 865 22.89 9.84 19.02
CA ALA A 865 23.19 11.16 19.60
C ALA A 865 22.21 12.24 19.11
N ASP A 866 21.76 12.08 17.87
CA ASP A 866 20.69 12.84 17.26
C ASP A 866 19.30 12.41 17.79
N MET A 867 19.16 11.23 18.40
CA MET A 867 17.86 10.66 18.78
C MET A 867 17.19 11.31 19.98
N GLY A 868 17.90 11.97 20.90
CA GLY A 868 17.23 12.75 21.94
C GLY A 868 16.33 13.85 21.36
N HIS A 869 16.76 14.44 20.24
CA HIS A 869 16.02 15.42 19.47
C HIS A 869 15.10 14.76 18.43
N LYS A 870 15.53 13.67 17.77
CA LYS A 870 14.70 12.92 16.82
C LYS A 870 13.57 12.12 17.48
N VAL A 871 13.60 11.76 18.76
CA VAL A 871 12.47 11.09 19.45
C VAL A 871 11.26 12.02 19.54
N MET A 872 11.48 13.35 19.63
CA MET A 872 10.39 14.32 19.48
C MET A 872 9.87 14.33 18.04
N THR A 873 10.76 14.30 17.04
CA THR A 873 10.38 14.19 15.62
C THR A 873 9.66 12.88 15.29
N GLU A 874 10.10 11.75 15.85
CA GLU A 874 9.55 10.41 15.63
C GLU A 874 8.23 10.21 16.39
N ALA A 875 8.05 10.82 17.57
CA ALA A 875 6.74 10.89 18.22
C ALA A 875 5.76 11.79 17.44
N MET A 876 6.23 12.87 16.79
CA MET A 876 5.41 13.67 15.88
C MET A 876 5.06 12.89 14.60
N THR A 877 6.00 12.14 14.01
CA THR A 877 5.74 11.21 12.90
C THR A 877 4.75 10.13 13.32
N GLY A 878 4.91 9.53 14.51
CA GLY A 878 3.98 8.56 15.07
C GLY A 878 2.58 9.14 15.28
N LYS A 879 2.48 10.39 15.74
CA LYS A 879 1.20 11.10 15.85
C LYS A 879 0.54 11.32 14.48
N ALA A 880 1.31 11.75 13.48
CA ALA A 880 0.82 11.90 12.11
C ALA A 880 0.41 10.56 11.48
N LEU A 881 1.14 9.47 11.80
CA LEU A 881 0.82 8.11 11.37
C LEU A 881 -0.47 7.60 12.01
N VAL A 882 -0.68 7.82 13.31
CA VAL A 882 -1.96 7.50 13.97
C VAL A 882 -3.14 8.20 13.29
N GLN A 883 -2.96 9.43 12.82
CA GLN A 883 -3.99 10.23 12.16
C GLN A 883 -4.21 9.87 10.67
N SER A 884 -3.22 9.26 10.03
CA SER A 884 -3.25 8.89 8.62
C SER A 884 -3.61 7.43 8.37
N LEU A 885 -3.28 6.53 9.30
CA LEU A 885 -3.60 5.09 9.23
C LEU A 885 -5.01 4.80 9.75
N THR A 886 -5.50 3.59 9.45
CA THR A 886 -6.81 3.07 9.91
C THR A 886 -6.90 2.89 11.44
N CYS A 887 -5.80 3.11 12.17
CA CYS A 887 -5.77 2.96 13.62
C CYS A 887 -6.74 3.91 14.34
N LYS A 888 -6.96 5.13 13.81
CA LYS A 888 -7.91 6.10 14.40
C LYS A 888 -9.37 5.65 14.35
N THR A 889 -9.70 4.74 13.45
CA THR A 889 -11.05 4.18 13.31
C THR A 889 -11.43 3.35 14.53
N CYS A 890 -10.46 2.69 15.17
CA CYS A 890 -10.73 1.85 16.35
C CYS A 890 -10.18 2.44 17.65
N HIS A 891 -9.22 3.37 17.60
CA HIS A 891 -8.58 3.96 18.79
C HIS A 891 -8.64 5.48 18.76
N LYS A 892 -8.88 6.09 19.93
CA LYS A 892 -8.72 7.54 20.13
C LYS A 892 -7.55 7.82 21.08
N GLU A 893 -7.06 9.06 21.10
CA GLU A 893 -5.95 9.46 21.99
C GLU A 893 -6.31 9.27 23.46
N SER A 894 -7.44 9.82 23.91
CA SER A 894 -7.82 9.91 25.32
C SER A 894 -9.16 9.25 25.69
N GLU A 895 -9.89 8.71 24.71
CA GLU A 895 -11.23 8.12 24.91
C GLU A 895 -11.29 6.68 24.38
N THR A 896 -12.13 5.85 25.00
CA THR A 896 -12.42 4.50 24.48
C THR A 896 -13.31 4.59 23.24
N SER A 897 -13.00 3.78 22.22
CA SER A 897 -13.85 3.58 21.03
C SER A 897 -14.14 2.08 20.88
N ILE A 898 -13.98 1.49 19.70
CA ILE A 898 -14.01 0.03 19.52
C ILE A 898 -12.85 -0.64 20.27
N GLY A 899 -11.67 0.00 20.27
CA GLY A 899 -10.49 -0.35 21.05
C GLY A 899 -10.21 0.64 22.20
N PRO A 900 -9.22 0.34 23.07
CA PRO A 900 -8.83 1.21 24.19
C PRO A 900 -8.20 2.54 23.72
N ALA A 901 -8.27 3.57 24.55
CA ALA A 901 -7.56 4.84 24.32
C ALA A 901 -6.04 4.65 24.28
N TYR A 902 -5.31 5.40 23.45
CA TYR A 902 -3.84 5.35 23.42
C TYR A 902 -3.24 5.73 24.78
N THR A 903 -3.83 6.65 25.52
CA THR A 903 -3.41 6.97 26.89
C THR A 903 -3.54 5.78 27.84
N ASP A 904 -4.51 4.89 27.65
CA ASP A 904 -4.67 3.72 28.51
C ASP A 904 -3.69 2.60 28.14
N VAL A 905 -3.39 2.45 26.84
CA VAL A 905 -2.28 1.62 26.37
C VAL A 905 -0.96 2.12 26.95
N ALA A 906 -0.69 3.43 26.90
CA ALA A 906 0.50 4.06 27.45
C ALA A 906 0.62 3.91 28.98
N LYS A 907 -0.51 3.88 29.71
CA LYS A 907 -0.54 3.60 31.15
C LYS A 907 -0.22 2.14 31.46
N LYS A 908 -0.73 1.19 30.67
CA LYS A 908 -0.55 -0.26 30.89
C LYS A 908 0.85 -0.75 30.53
N TYR A 909 1.43 -0.26 29.43
CA TYR A 909 2.69 -0.75 28.86
C TYR A 909 3.86 0.22 29.07
N ARG A 910 5.09 -0.29 29.06
CA ARG A 910 6.34 0.48 29.22
C ARG A 910 7.28 0.21 28.05
N GLU A 911 8.39 0.94 27.96
CA GLU A 911 9.41 0.73 26.91
C GLU A 911 9.92 -0.71 26.79
N ARG A 912 10.00 -1.45 27.91
CA ARG A 912 10.35 -2.89 27.89
C ARG A 912 9.34 -3.77 27.14
N ASP A 913 8.11 -3.30 26.98
CA ASP A 913 7.00 -3.99 26.32
C ASP A 913 6.88 -3.57 24.84
N ARG A 914 7.80 -2.75 24.33
CA ARG A 914 7.79 -2.23 22.94
C ARG A 914 7.68 -3.33 21.89
N ASN A 915 8.49 -4.38 21.99
CA ASN A 915 8.46 -5.49 21.03
C ASN A 915 7.11 -6.21 21.03
N TYR A 916 6.48 -6.34 22.19
CA TYR A 916 5.13 -6.89 22.29
C TYR A 916 4.10 -5.98 21.60
N LEU A 917 4.19 -4.66 21.78
CA LEU A 917 3.31 -3.70 21.10
C LEU A 917 3.52 -3.70 19.58
N LEU A 918 4.77 -3.74 19.11
CA LEU A 918 5.10 -3.87 17.69
C LEU A 918 4.50 -5.13 17.09
N ASP A 919 4.67 -6.28 17.76
CA ASP A 919 4.09 -7.54 17.32
C ASP A 919 2.56 -7.50 17.34
N LYS A 920 1.95 -6.87 18.37
CA LYS A 920 0.50 -6.71 18.43
C LYS A 920 -0.06 -5.82 17.33
N ILE A 921 0.61 -4.73 16.98
CA ILE A 921 0.19 -3.85 15.89
C ILE A 921 0.30 -4.59 14.54
N ARG A 922 1.39 -5.32 14.32
CA ARG A 922 1.64 -6.01 13.04
C ARG A 922 0.83 -7.28 12.86
N LYS A 923 0.67 -8.09 13.91
CA LYS A 923 -0.02 -9.40 13.86
C LYS A 923 -1.48 -9.36 14.31
N GLY A 924 -1.91 -8.26 14.91
CA GLY A 924 -3.24 -8.14 15.49
C GLY A 924 -3.46 -9.03 16.72
N GLY A 925 -4.73 -9.20 17.09
CA GLY A 925 -5.19 -10.14 18.11
C GLY A 925 -6.19 -9.54 19.11
N GLY A 926 -6.88 -10.40 19.86
CA GLY A 926 -7.92 -10.01 20.83
C GLY A 926 -7.64 -10.46 22.27
N GLY A 927 -8.58 -10.19 23.18
CA GLY A 927 -8.62 -10.74 24.54
C GLY A 927 -7.87 -9.97 25.63
N VAL A 928 -7.15 -8.89 25.30
CA VAL A 928 -6.34 -8.12 26.26
C VAL A 928 -7.08 -6.91 26.84
N TRP A 929 -8.01 -6.35 26.06
CA TRP A 929 -8.78 -5.13 26.36
C TRP A 929 -10.29 -5.31 26.13
N GLY A 930 -10.72 -6.53 25.79
CA GLY A 930 -12.09 -6.84 25.37
C GLY A 930 -12.11 -8.00 24.37
N GLU A 931 -13.31 -8.32 23.89
CA GLU A 931 -13.54 -9.42 22.93
C GLU A 931 -13.23 -9.02 21.49
N THR A 932 -13.32 -7.73 21.16
CA THR A 932 -12.99 -7.22 19.83
C THR A 932 -11.50 -7.39 19.55
N ALA A 933 -11.19 -8.10 18.48
CA ALA A 933 -9.81 -8.30 18.06
C ALA A 933 -9.29 -7.08 17.30
N MET A 934 -8.04 -6.71 17.56
CA MET A 934 -7.32 -5.73 16.75
C MET A 934 -6.90 -6.38 15.42
N PRO A 935 -7.23 -5.80 14.25
CA PRO A 935 -6.75 -6.30 12.96
C PRO A 935 -5.23 -6.28 12.87
N ALA A 936 -4.67 -7.22 12.10
CA ALA A 936 -3.24 -7.22 11.78
C ALA A 936 -2.89 -6.10 10.79
N ASN A 937 -1.69 -5.52 10.93
CA ASN A 937 -1.12 -4.56 9.98
C ASN A 937 0.23 -5.10 9.48
N PRO A 938 0.24 -6.22 8.72
CA PRO A 938 1.48 -6.89 8.31
C PRO A 938 2.32 -6.01 7.37
N ASP A 939 1.65 -5.19 6.55
CA ASP A 939 2.25 -4.33 5.53
C ASP A 939 2.85 -3.03 6.11
N LEU A 940 2.59 -2.76 7.39
CA LEU A 940 3.17 -1.60 8.06
C LEU A 940 4.69 -1.78 8.20
N LYS A 941 5.44 -0.84 7.63
CA LYS A 941 6.91 -0.85 7.69
C LYS A 941 7.37 -0.81 9.14
N ALA A 942 8.48 -1.49 9.43
CA ALA A 942 9.02 -1.56 10.79
C ALA A 942 9.36 -0.19 11.38
N ALA A 943 9.77 0.78 10.55
CA ALA A 943 10.03 2.16 10.96
C ALA A 943 8.73 2.87 11.39
N ASP A 944 7.65 2.73 10.61
CA ASP A 944 6.35 3.34 10.89
C ASP A 944 5.71 2.74 12.15
N ALA A 945 5.79 1.40 12.30
CA ALA A 945 5.35 0.71 13.50
C ALA A 945 6.11 1.18 14.75
N ASN A 946 7.42 1.41 14.63
CA ASN A 946 8.23 1.97 15.72
C ASN A 946 7.81 3.40 16.09
N ALA A 947 7.60 4.25 15.09
CA ALA A 947 7.14 5.62 15.33
C ALA A 947 5.78 5.65 16.05
N LEU A 948 4.83 4.78 15.66
CA LEU A 948 3.54 4.61 16.36
C LEU A 948 3.71 4.23 17.83
N VAL A 949 4.51 3.20 18.12
CA VAL A 949 4.75 2.74 19.50
C VAL A 949 5.47 3.82 20.32
N THR A 950 6.44 4.51 19.71
CA THR A 950 7.14 5.65 20.33
C THR A 950 6.16 6.77 20.70
N TYR A 951 5.26 7.15 19.79
CA TYR A 951 4.22 8.13 20.10
C TYR A 951 3.29 7.66 21.23
N ILE A 952 2.74 6.44 21.16
CA ILE A 952 1.84 5.91 22.19
C ILE A 952 2.52 5.91 23.56
N LEU A 953 3.77 5.42 23.67
CA LEU A 953 4.51 5.41 24.93
C LEU A 953 4.93 6.81 25.39
N SER A 954 5.08 7.77 24.47
CA SER A 954 5.41 9.18 24.79
C SER A 954 4.30 9.89 25.56
N LEU A 955 3.03 9.48 25.37
CA LEU A 955 1.85 9.99 26.09
C LEU A 955 1.91 9.76 27.61
N ARG A 956 3.00 9.13 28.10
CA ARG A 956 3.30 8.88 29.50
C ARG A 956 4.29 9.87 30.15
N ARG A 957 5.15 10.59 29.40
CA ARG A 957 6.31 11.32 29.98
C ARG A 957 6.10 12.84 30.14
N GLU A 958 6.50 13.39 31.28
CA GLU A 958 6.77 14.83 31.52
C GLU A 958 8.15 15.24 30.94
N GLN A 959 8.29 16.46 30.41
CA GLN A 959 9.51 16.97 29.72
C GLN A 959 10.73 17.17 30.66
N LYS A 960 11.97 16.94 30.18
CA LYS A 960 13.25 17.12 30.93
C LYS A 960 13.76 18.60 30.94
N PRO A 961 14.56 19.03 31.94
CA PRO A 961 15.02 20.43 32.10
C PRO A 961 16.29 20.84 31.31
N ASN A 962 16.40 22.15 31.00
CA ASN A 962 17.48 22.85 30.26
C ASN A 962 18.76 23.07 31.11
N LEU A 963 19.96 22.82 30.57
CA LEU A 963 21.27 23.07 31.23
C LEU A 963 21.75 24.53 31.07
N PRO A 964 22.62 25.07 31.95
CA PRO A 964 23.17 26.43 31.80
C PRO A 964 24.16 26.57 30.62
N ALA A 965 24.39 27.79 30.15
CA ALA A 965 25.31 28.09 29.04
C ALA A 965 26.77 27.69 29.30
N SER A 966 27.19 27.60 30.55
CA SER A 966 28.49 27.06 30.94
C SER A 966 28.37 26.24 32.20
N GLY A 967 29.22 25.23 32.34
CA GLY A 967 29.17 24.33 33.48
C GLY A 967 30.24 23.26 33.44
N SER A 968 30.17 22.33 34.40
CA SER A 968 31.08 21.21 34.52
C SER A 968 30.31 19.92 34.67
N LEU A 969 30.45 19.01 33.70
CA LEU A 969 29.71 17.75 33.63
C LEU A 969 30.60 16.59 34.08
N ASP A 970 29.99 15.64 34.80
CA ASP A 970 30.56 14.30 34.85
C ASP A 970 30.40 13.68 33.46
N PRO A 971 31.48 13.29 32.76
CA PRO A 971 31.39 12.81 31.40
C PRO A 971 30.56 11.54 31.26
N THR A 972 30.35 10.78 32.33
CA THR A 972 29.51 9.59 32.33
C THR A 972 28.06 9.86 32.73
N LEU A 973 27.77 11.08 33.21
CA LEU A 973 26.48 11.46 33.80
C LEU A 973 25.97 10.44 34.83
N GLY A 974 26.87 9.85 35.62
CA GLY A 974 26.58 8.85 36.65
C GLY A 974 26.48 7.39 36.17
N LYS A 975 26.75 7.11 34.89
CA LYS A 975 26.81 5.75 34.32
C LYS A 975 28.24 5.17 34.39
N THR A 976 28.41 3.87 34.14
CA THR A 976 29.75 3.24 34.07
C THR A 976 30.49 3.66 32.79
N ALA A 977 31.77 4.04 32.94
CA ALA A 977 32.64 4.34 31.80
C ALA A 977 32.79 3.11 30.89
N SER A 978 32.65 3.29 29.57
CA SER A 978 32.79 2.22 28.57
C SER A 978 33.80 2.64 27.50
N PRO A 979 34.60 1.71 26.93
CA PRO A 979 35.47 1.98 25.77
C PRO A 979 34.70 2.43 24.50
N THR A 980 33.40 2.17 24.45
CA THR A 980 32.46 2.67 23.42
C THR A 980 31.55 3.80 23.94
N GLY A 981 31.88 4.35 25.12
CA GLY A 981 31.14 5.43 25.74
C GLY A 981 31.42 6.78 25.09
N ALA A 982 30.39 7.63 24.97
CA ALA A 982 30.53 9.00 24.51
C ALA A 982 29.65 9.96 25.31
N LEU A 983 30.22 11.10 25.71
CA LEU A 983 29.47 12.27 26.18
C LEU A 983 29.07 13.10 24.96
N VAL A 984 27.79 13.42 24.85
CA VAL A 984 27.21 14.31 23.82
C VAL A 984 26.67 15.56 24.50
N ILE A 985 27.06 16.73 24.02
CA ILE A 985 26.52 18.02 24.45
C ILE A 985 25.89 18.68 23.23
N SER A 986 24.63 19.09 23.31
CA SER A 986 23.89 19.75 22.22
C SER A 986 23.38 21.11 22.66
N SER A 987 23.35 22.07 21.75
CA SER A 987 22.84 23.42 22.03
C SER A 987 22.15 24.04 20.83
N SER A 988 21.12 24.87 21.08
CA SER A 988 20.45 25.71 20.09
C SER A 988 20.16 27.11 20.64
N TYR A 989 20.16 28.13 19.79
CA TYR A 989 19.87 29.52 20.14
C TYR A 989 19.00 30.15 19.07
N THR A 990 17.98 30.90 19.48
CA THR A 990 17.12 31.67 18.56
C THR A 990 17.37 33.16 18.77
N ASP A 991 17.70 33.90 17.72
CA ASP A 991 17.92 35.34 17.78
C ASP A 991 16.59 36.10 18.03
N LYS A 992 16.62 37.44 18.03
CA LYS A 992 15.41 38.26 18.27
C LYS A 992 14.75 38.79 17.00
N GLY A 993 15.34 38.53 15.83
CA GLY A 993 15.00 39.20 14.58
C GLY A 993 15.38 40.70 14.57
N GLY A 994 14.94 41.42 13.54
CA GLY A 994 15.13 42.87 13.35
C GLY A 994 13.83 43.62 13.03
N GLU A 995 13.89 44.94 12.83
CA GLU A 995 12.72 45.69 12.34
C GLU A 995 12.28 45.13 10.97
N ASN A 996 11.14 44.44 10.95
CA ASN A 996 10.54 43.75 9.80
C ASN A 996 11.24 42.45 9.34
N ILE A 997 12.03 41.79 10.19
CA ILE A 997 12.59 40.45 9.89
C ILE A 997 12.45 39.53 11.09
N LYS A 998 11.98 38.30 10.86
CA LYS A 998 11.68 37.31 11.92
C LYS A 998 12.93 36.62 12.49
N PRO A 999 12.85 36.10 13.73
CA PRO A 999 13.93 35.39 14.38
C PRO A 999 14.43 34.13 13.66
N LEU A 1000 15.74 33.84 13.70
CA LEU A 1000 16.35 32.61 13.17
C LEU A 1000 17.04 31.79 14.28
N THR A 1001 17.18 30.47 14.09
CA THR A 1001 17.75 29.54 15.08
C THR A 1001 19.01 28.85 14.57
N GLY A 1002 20.07 28.86 15.39
CA GLY A 1002 21.31 28.12 15.17
C GLY A 1002 21.43 26.90 16.10
N VAL A 1003 22.20 25.87 15.68
CA VAL A 1003 22.37 24.60 16.43
C VAL A 1003 23.85 24.15 16.41
N SER A 1004 24.34 23.55 17.50
CA SER A 1004 25.68 22.94 17.60
C SER A 1004 25.68 21.68 18.48
N THR A 1005 26.52 20.69 18.15
CA THR A 1005 26.70 19.46 18.92
C THR A 1005 28.19 19.11 19.07
N LEU A 1006 28.61 18.73 20.28
CA LEU A 1006 29.97 18.26 20.61
C LEU A 1006 29.91 16.83 21.16
N VAL A 1007 30.80 15.97 20.67
CA VAL A 1007 30.92 14.57 21.14
C VAL A 1007 32.34 14.30 21.65
N LEU A 1008 32.45 13.78 22.87
CA LEU A 1008 33.69 13.31 23.48
C LEU A 1008 33.62 11.81 23.73
N THR A 1009 34.60 11.06 23.24
CA THR A 1009 34.69 9.61 23.40
C THR A 1009 35.60 9.20 24.55
N SER A 1010 35.63 7.92 24.92
CA SER A 1010 36.57 7.41 25.93
C SER A 1010 38.03 7.60 25.51
N ASN A 1011 38.92 7.97 26.45
CA ASN A 1011 40.37 8.02 26.23
C ASN A 1011 41.04 6.65 25.99
N SER A 1012 40.28 5.56 26.12
CA SER A 1012 40.64 4.21 25.66
C SER A 1012 39.68 3.79 24.54
N PRO A 1013 39.77 4.41 23.35
CA PRO A 1013 38.78 4.18 22.31
C PRO A 1013 38.88 2.75 21.76
N SER A 1014 37.73 2.22 21.32
CA SER A 1014 37.70 0.92 20.64
C SER A 1014 38.55 0.94 19.37
N LEU A 1015 39.36 -0.11 19.16
CA LEU A 1015 40.07 -0.35 17.90
C LEU A 1015 39.12 -0.53 16.71
N ALA A 1016 37.81 -0.69 16.96
CA ALA A 1016 36.79 -0.65 15.92
C ALA A 1016 36.74 0.67 15.17
N LEU A 1017 37.28 1.76 15.73
CA LEU A 1017 37.39 3.08 15.07
C LEU A 1017 38.58 3.18 14.11
N ALA A 1018 39.53 2.25 14.16
CA ALA A 1018 40.67 2.25 13.24
C ALA A 1018 40.22 2.02 11.78
N ARG A 1019 40.84 2.73 10.85
CA ARG A 1019 40.58 2.72 9.40
C ARG A 1019 41.91 2.70 8.65
N GLU A 1020 41.86 2.58 7.33
CA GLU A 1020 43.05 2.72 6.46
C GLU A 1020 44.22 1.83 6.85
N PHE A 1021 43.90 0.54 6.93
CA PHE A 1021 44.88 -0.50 7.24
C PHE A 1021 45.79 -0.76 6.04
N ALA A 1022 47.10 -0.74 6.29
CA ALA A 1022 48.13 -1.25 5.40
C ALA A 1022 48.88 -2.36 6.13
N GLY A 1023 48.74 -3.61 5.67
CA GLY A 1023 49.35 -4.80 6.28
C GLY A 1023 48.68 -5.30 7.56
N TYR A 1024 47.87 -4.48 8.24
CA TYR A 1024 47.10 -4.89 9.42
C TYR A 1024 45.81 -5.62 9.05
N ASN A 1025 45.48 -6.67 9.81
CA ASN A 1025 44.19 -7.37 9.70
C ASN A 1025 43.32 -7.13 10.93
N LYS A 1026 42.02 -6.92 10.71
CA LYS A 1026 41.05 -6.69 11.79
C LYS A 1026 40.37 -8.02 12.16
N MET A 1027 40.31 -8.33 13.45
CA MET A 1027 39.57 -9.47 13.98
C MET A 1027 38.63 -9.03 15.11
N VAL A 1028 37.51 -9.72 15.28
CA VAL A 1028 36.58 -9.48 16.39
C VAL A 1028 36.57 -10.73 17.26
N PHE A 1029 36.88 -10.58 18.54
CA PHE A 1029 36.89 -11.68 19.51
C PHE A 1029 36.14 -11.24 20.78
N ASN A 1030 35.14 -12.01 21.21
CA ASN A 1030 34.25 -11.67 22.34
C ASN A 1030 33.67 -10.23 22.29
N GLY A 1031 33.33 -9.74 21.08
CA GLY A 1031 32.78 -8.39 20.88
C GLY A 1031 33.80 -7.25 20.91
N GLN A 1032 35.08 -7.53 21.15
CA GLN A 1032 36.17 -6.56 21.09
C GLN A 1032 36.89 -6.65 19.72
N THR A 1033 37.13 -5.51 19.09
CA THR A 1033 37.99 -5.45 17.90
C THR A 1033 39.45 -5.53 18.32
N LEU A 1034 40.22 -6.41 17.68
CA LEU A 1034 41.66 -6.57 17.83
C LEU A 1034 42.31 -6.42 16.44
N LEU A 1035 43.58 -6.00 16.40
CA LEU A 1035 44.32 -5.81 15.15
C LEU A 1035 45.56 -6.70 15.11
N THR A 1036 45.69 -7.54 14.09
CA THR A 1036 46.90 -8.35 13.87
C THR A 1036 48.01 -7.48 13.29
N ILE A 1037 49.18 -7.51 13.93
CA ILE A 1037 50.35 -6.74 13.53
C ILE A 1037 51.11 -7.50 12.42
N PRO A 1038 51.42 -6.88 11.28
CA PRO A 1038 52.20 -7.52 10.22
C PRO A 1038 53.66 -7.76 10.61
N ALA A 1039 54.28 -8.76 9.99
CA ALA A 1039 55.71 -9.05 10.12
C ALA A 1039 56.60 -8.02 9.38
N GLU A 1040 56.03 -7.31 8.40
CA GLU A 1040 56.66 -6.17 7.73
C GLU A 1040 56.13 -4.84 8.24
N THR A 1041 56.61 -3.72 7.67
CA THR A 1041 56.09 -2.40 8.05
C THR A 1041 54.62 -2.28 7.68
N GLY A 1042 53.78 -1.95 8.66
CA GLY A 1042 52.35 -1.76 8.47
C GLY A 1042 51.86 -0.49 9.14
N SER A 1043 50.67 -0.05 8.77
CA SER A 1043 50.03 1.09 9.42
C SER A 1043 48.51 0.97 9.52
N PHE A 1044 47.92 1.74 10.44
CA PHE A 1044 46.49 1.99 10.49
C PHE A 1044 46.23 3.42 10.98
N ALA A 1045 45.10 4.00 10.63
CA ALA A 1045 44.69 5.34 11.04
C ALA A 1045 43.60 5.30 12.11
N PHE A 1046 43.63 6.24 13.05
CA PHE A 1046 42.48 6.63 13.88
C PHE A 1046 41.80 7.88 13.28
N PRO A 1047 40.49 8.09 13.55
CA PRO A 1047 39.79 9.31 13.15
C PRO A 1047 40.49 10.57 13.65
N ALA A 1048 40.14 11.74 13.09
CA ALA A 1048 40.71 13.01 13.49
C ALA A 1048 40.65 13.20 15.02
N THR A 1049 41.81 13.21 15.65
CA THR A 1049 42.01 13.15 17.10
C THR A 1049 42.88 14.31 17.56
N ASP A 1050 42.44 14.98 18.61
CA ASP A 1050 43.19 16.03 19.30
C ASP A 1050 44.18 15.39 20.28
N LEU A 1051 45.48 15.68 20.12
CA LEU A 1051 46.54 15.20 21.01
C LEU A 1051 46.86 16.19 22.14
N THR A 1052 46.16 17.31 22.23
CA THR A 1052 46.39 18.32 23.27
C THR A 1052 46.21 17.72 24.65
N GLY A 1053 47.22 17.92 25.50
CA GLY A 1053 47.25 17.38 26.85
C GLY A 1053 47.53 15.88 26.95
N ILE A 1054 47.81 15.19 25.84
CA ILE A 1054 48.26 13.78 25.85
C ILE A 1054 49.78 13.74 26.03
N GLY A 1055 50.24 12.98 27.02
CA GLY A 1055 51.66 12.79 27.32
C GLY A 1055 52.23 11.52 26.70
N SER A 1056 51.41 10.48 26.63
CA SER A 1056 51.80 9.21 26.01
C SER A 1056 50.59 8.43 25.50
N VAL A 1057 50.83 7.49 24.60
CA VAL A 1057 49.82 6.53 24.13
C VAL A 1057 50.28 5.12 24.48
N SER A 1058 49.52 4.43 25.32
CA SER A 1058 49.79 3.04 25.68
C SER A 1058 49.19 2.09 24.64
N LEU A 1059 50.00 1.13 24.19
CA LEU A 1059 49.58 0.01 23.35
C LEU A 1059 49.64 -1.28 24.16
N ASN A 1060 48.53 -2.03 24.18
CA ASN A 1060 48.44 -3.35 24.82
C ASN A 1060 48.49 -4.42 23.74
N LEU A 1061 49.47 -5.33 23.84
CA LEU A 1061 49.80 -6.31 22.80
C LEU A 1061 49.78 -7.73 23.37
N ALA A 1062 49.36 -8.71 22.57
CA ALA A 1062 49.58 -10.13 22.83
C ALA A 1062 50.44 -10.71 21.73
N ILE A 1063 51.59 -11.28 22.08
CA ILE A 1063 52.58 -11.81 21.12
C ILE A 1063 52.95 -13.23 21.52
N GLN A 1064 52.77 -14.18 20.59
CA GLN A 1064 52.98 -15.61 20.83
C GLN A 1064 54.45 -16.04 20.75
N GLY A 1065 55.24 -15.42 19.86
CA GLY A 1065 56.67 -15.67 19.71
C GLY A 1065 57.53 -14.91 20.73
N GLU A 1066 58.80 -15.30 20.86
CA GLU A 1066 59.78 -14.52 21.63
C GLU A 1066 60.27 -13.33 20.80
N ILE A 1067 60.19 -12.11 21.35
CA ILE A 1067 60.65 -10.90 20.67
C ILE A 1067 62.18 -10.89 20.67
N THR A 1068 62.79 -11.15 19.52
CA THR A 1068 64.25 -11.20 19.34
C THR A 1068 64.86 -9.88 18.89
N LYS A 1069 64.08 -8.98 18.26
CA LYS A 1069 64.46 -7.61 17.92
C LYS A 1069 63.35 -6.63 18.35
N PRO A 1070 63.65 -5.35 18.60
CA PRO A 1070 62.64 -4.38 19.01
C PRO A 1070 61.53 -4.21 17.97
N LEU A 1071 60.27 -4.33 18.40
CA LEU A 1071 59.10 -3.94 17.60
C LEU A 1071 58.83 -2.46 17.84
N THR A 1072 59.10 -1.61 16.84
CA THR A 1072 58.94 -0.16 16.97
C THR A 1072 57.57 0.30 16.50
N PHE A 1073 57.04 1.33 17.16
CA PHE A 1073 55.80 2.00 16.80
C PHE A 1073 56.02 3.51 16.74
N GLU A 1074 55.48 4.13 15.69
CA GLU A 1074 55.45 5.58 15.51
C GLU A 1074 54.00 6.05 15.37
N ILE A 1075 53.69 7.19 15.95
CA ILE A 1075 52.47 7.95 15.68
C ILE A 1075 52.85 9.05 14.70
N ARG A 1076 52.16 9.08 13.56
CA ARG A 1076 52.37 10.06 12.49
C ARG A 1076 51.10 10.83 12.19
N GLN A 1077 51.27 12.09 11.81
CA GLN A 1077 50.15 13.00 11.57
C GLN A 1077 49.75 13.03 10.09
N ASP A 1078 48.44 13.01 9.82
CA ASP A 1078 47.74 13.20 8.53
C ASP A 1078 48.01 12.21 7.40
N SER A 1079 49.18 11.56 7.39
CA SER A 1079 49.51 10.46 6.47
C SER A 1079 50.48 9.46 7.11
N PRO A 1080 50.58 8.21 6.60
CA PRO A 1080 51.56 7.21 7.07
C PRO A 1080 53.02 7.66 6.92
N THR A 1081 53.29 8.63 6.05
CA THR A 1081 54.63 9.22 5.82
C THR A 1081 54.77 10.62 6.43
N GLY A 1082 53.77 11.08 7.18
CA GLY A 1082 53.74 12.39 7.80
C GLY A 1082 54.72 12.54 8.96
N PRO A 1083 54.77 13.72 9.61
CA PRO A 1083 55.68 13.99 10.71
C PRO A 1083 55.41 13.03 11.89
N VAL A 1084 56.48 12.51 12.50
CA VAL A 1084 56.42 11.67 13.69
C VAL A 1084 56.10 12.54 14.90
N VAL A 1085 54.98 12.27 15.55
CA VAL A 1085 54.48 13.00 16.73
C VAL A 1085 54.53 12.17 18.00
N GLY A 1086 54.83 10.88 17.89
CA GLY A 1086 55.19 10.05 19.02
C GLY A 1086 55.87 8.76 18.61
N GLN A 1087 56.64 8.15 19.51
CA GLN A 1087 57.35 6.90 19.22
C GLN A 1087 57.58 6.07 20.47
N GLY A 1088 57.74 4.77 20.29
CA GLY A 1088 58.09 3.82 21.33
C GLY A 1088 58.41 2.45 20.74
N ALA A 1089 58.84 1.52 21.59
CA ALA A 1089 59.20 0.18 21.16
C ALA A 1089 58.84 -0.86 22.22
N VAL A 1090 58.61 -2.09 21.78
CA VAL A 1090 58.60 -3.27 22.65
C VAL A 1090 60.00 -3.88 22.58
N ASN A 1091 60.71 -3.90 23.70
CA ASN A 1091 62.08 -4.42 23.77
C ASN A 1091 62.10 -5.95 23.73
N PRO A 1092 63.22 -6.57 23.31
CA PRO A 1092 63.39 -8.02 23.34
C PRO A 1092 63.17 -8.63 24.73
N GLY A 1093 62.45 -9.75 24.79
CA GLY A 1093 62.15 -10.46 26.03
C GLY A 1093 60.84 -11.25 25.98
N LYS A 1094 60.61 -12.09 27.00
CA LYS A 1094 59.35 -12.83 27.17
C LYS A 1094 58.28 -11.93 27.79
N GLY A 1095 57.07 -11.96 27.23
CA GLY A 1095 55.91 -11.23 27.74
C GLY A 1095 55.46 -11.70 29.12
N MET A 1096 54.57 -10.93 29.74
CA MET A 1096 54.00 -11.27 31.03
C MET A 1096 52.91 -12.32 30.86
N GLU A 1097 53.01 -13.46 31.56
CA GLU A 1097 51.93 -14.45 31.60
C GLU A 1097 50.78 -13.93 32.45
N VAL A 1098 49.58 -13.83 31.86
CA VAL A 1098 48.36 -13.39 32.54
C VAL A 1098 47.43 -14.58 32.71
N PRO A 1099 46.97 -14.91 33.94
CA PRO A 1099 46.05 -16.02 34.17
C PRO A 1099 44.80 -15.93 33.29
N GLY A 1100 44.51 -16.99 32.53
CA GLY A 1100 43.34 -17.06 31.63
C GLY A 1100 43.57 -16.54 30.21
N MET A 1101 44.76 -16.04 29.86
CA MET A 1101 45.12 -15.66 28.50
C MET A 1101 46.14 -16.63 27.89
N PRO A 1102 45.90 -17.18 26.69
CA PRO A 1102 46.76 -18.21 26.09
C PRO A 1102 48.05 -17.64 25.47
N ILE A 1103 48.20 -16.31 25.39
CA ILE A 1103 49.33 -15.62 24.75
C ILE A 1103 49.91 -14.59 25.74
N PRO A 1104 51.24 -14.51 25.91
CA PRO A 1104 51.89 -13.51 26.77
C PRO A 1104 51.57 -12.06 26.38
N MET A 1105 51.40 -11.20 27.38
CA MET A 1105 51.08 -9.79 27.19
C MET A 1105 52.33 -8.92 27.19
N HIS A 1106 52.36 -7.96 26.27
CA HIS A 1106 53.34 -6.90 26.20
C HIS A 1106 52.62 -5.55 26.26
N MET A 1107 53.28 -4.55 26.83
CA MET A 1107 52.80 -3.18 26.83
C MET A 1107 53.95 -2.27 26.42
N THR A 1108 53.65 -1.28 25.59
CA THR A 1108 54.58 -0.18 25.31
C THR A 1108 53.86 1.15 25.42
N SER A 1109 54.61 2.20 25.71
CA SER A 1109 54.10 3.56 25.83
C SER A 1109 54.83 4.44 24.81
N LEU A 1110 54.08 4.96 23.85
CA LEU A 1110 54.58 5.86 22.82
C LEU A 1110 54.61 7.27 23.40
N GLN A 1111 55.79 7.84 23.55
CA GLN A 1111 55.92 9.20 24.08
C GLN A 1111 55.47 10.20 23.03
N VAL A 1112 54.48 11.03 23.34
CA VAL A 1112 53.95 12.03 22.41
C VAL A 1112 54.77 13.31 22.55
N THR A 1113 55.53 13.64 21.52
CA THR A 1113 56.48 14.77 21.49
C THR A 1113 56.03 15.91 20.57
N GLY A 1114 55.00 15.71 19.74
CA GLY A 1114 54.46 16.71 18.81
C GLY A 1114 52.94 16.62 18.62
N GLY A 1115 52.37 17.42 17.72
CA GLY A 1115 50.95 17.36 17.33
C GLY A 1115 49.95 17.91 18.36
N GLN A 1116 50.41 18.68 19.36
CA GLN A 1116 49.57 19.26 20.43
C GLN A 1116 49.22 20.73 20.14
N ASP A 1117 48.68 21.00 18.95
CA ASP A 1117 48.37 22.34 18.45
C ASP A 1117 46.91 22.77 18.69
N GLY A 1118 46.14 21.99 19.46
CA GLY A 1118 44.72 22.26 19.72
C GLY A 1118 43.79 21.84 18.60
N GLN A 1119 44.29 21.23 17.52
CA GLN A 1119 43.50 20.76 16.38
C GLN A 1119 43.39 19.25 16.36
N LYS A 1120 42.33 18.75 15.69
CA LYS A 1120 42.15 17.32 15.44
C LYS A 1120 42.91 16.93 14.18
N HIS A 1121 43.87 16.04 14.33
CA HIS A 1121 44.64 15.49 13.21
C HIS A 1121 44.36 14.01 13.04
N LYS A 1122 44.44 13.53 11.80
CA LYS A 1122 44.32 12.10 11.56
C LYS A 1122 45.60 11.41 12.03
N LEU A 1123 45.49 10.40 12.88
CA LEU A 1123 46.67 9.77 13.50
C LEU A 1123 46.94 8.41 12.89
N TYR A 1124 48.12 8.23 12.30
CA TYR A 1124 48.59 6.96 11.76
C TYR A 1124 49.54 6.30 12.75
N PHE A 1125 49.25 5.06 13.10
CA PHE A 1125 50.14 4.21 13.88
C PHE A 1125 50.91 3.32 12.92
N VAL A 1126 52.22 3.51 12.83
CA VAL A 1126 53.11 2.74 11.96
C VAL A 1126 53.94 1.80 12.82
N SER A 1127 53.87 0.49 12.53
CA SER A 1127 54.68 -0.52 13.21
C SER A 1127 55.75 -1.09 12.28
N ASN A 1128 56.93 -1.36 12.83
CA ASN A 1128 58.00 -2.04 12.10
C ASN A 1128 58.64 -3.14 12.96
N ALA A 1129 58.50 -4.39 12.51
CA ALA A 1129 59.03 -5.56 13.20
C ALA A 1129 60.47 -5.93 12.78
N GLN A 1130 61.11 -5.19 11.86
CA GLN A 1130 62.47 -5.42 11.37
C GLN A 1130 62.79 -6.90 10.99
N GLY A 1131 61.78 -7.61 10.46
CA GLY A 1131 61.88 -9.02 10.07
C GLY A 1131 62.00 -10.00 11.23
N SER A 1132 61.56 -9.64 12.44
CA SER A 1132 61.40 -10.58 13.55
C SER A 1132 60.26 -11.57 13.28
N ASP A 1133 60.49 -12.85 13.55
CA ASP A 1133 59.44 -13.87 13.56
C ASP A 1133 58.62 -13.73 14.85
N LEU A 1134 57.52 -12.98 14.77
CA LEU A 1134 56.67 -12.66 15.92
C LEU A 1134 55.61 -13.73 16.20
N GLY A 1135 55.47 -14.75 15.34
CA GLY A 1135 54.31 -15.63 15.33
C GLY A 1135 53.01 -14.82 15.23
N THR A 1136 52.02 -15.12 16.07
CA THR A 1136 50.79 -14.31 16.19
C THR A 1136 51.04 -13.09 17.08
N ALA A 1137 50.98 -11.88 16.51
CA ALA A 1137 51.09 -10.60 17.24
C ALA A 1137 49.80 -9.77 17.08
N ILE A 1138 49.17 -9.39 18.19
CA ILE A 1138 47.85 -8.75 18.21
C ILE A 1138 47.90 -7.49 19.08
N LEU A 1139 47.42 -6.37 18.55
CA LEU A 1139 47.08 -5.17 19.30
C LEU A 1139 45.66 -5.30 19.85
N ILE A 1140 45.54 -5.26 21.17
CA ILE A 1140 44.30 -5.51 21.93
C ILE A 1140 43.61 -4.21 22.34
N GLY A 1141 44.38 -3.17 22.60
CA GLY A 1141 43.83 -1.88 23.00
C GLY A 1141 44.84 -0.75 22.91
N ILE A 1142 44.30 0.45 22.83
CA ILE A 1142 45.03 1.70 22.80
C ILE A 1142 44.45 2.65 23.85
N THR A 1143 45.31 3.31 24.60
CA THR A 1143 44.90 4.30 25.61
C THR A 1143 45.71 5.57 25.45
N PHE A 1144 45.01 6.70 25.28
CA PHE A 1144 45.58 8.03 25.25
C PHE A 1144 45.67 8.54 26.70
N ASN A 1145 46.90 8.67 27.21
CA ASN A 1145 47.15 9.08 28.58
C ASN A 1145 47.36 10.58 28.64
N ALA A 1146 46.58 11.25 29.49
CA ALA A 1146 46.82 12.67 29.80
C ALA A 1146 48.23 12.87 30.40
N LYS A 1147 48.83 14.04 30.16
CA LYS A 1147 50.06 14.51 30.81
C LYS A 1147 49.92 14.61 32.33
#